data_AF-A0A1B2ABL5-F1
#
_entry.id   AF-A0A1B2ABL5-F1
#
_cell.length_a   1.000
_cell.length_b   1.000
_cell.length_c   1.000
_cell.angle_alpha   90.00
_cell.angle_beta   90.00
_cell.angle_gamma   90.00
#
_symmetry.space_group_name_H-M   'P 1'
#
loop_
_entity.id
_entity.type
_entity.pdbx_description
1 polymer ?
#
loop_
_entity_poly.entity_id
_entity_poly.type
_entity_poly.pdbx_seq_one_letter_code
_entity_poly.pdbx_strand_id
1 'polypeptide(L)'
;MPAWEITSSDLPADPAVRFGTLPSGMRYAIKHHENPKAAAAIRMAFDVGKREEADGEINAAHFVEYMAFNGSTNIPEGELIKRLERLGLAFGADSNAETDIEHTTYKLDLPNLNPETVDAGFTVMREIASELTIAQAAVDRERGILVSEYNQRNTPPLRRLLDLLQKGIPGSRFGPQLVGDPDSIRAISAEGLRAYYNGYYRPERATLVVVGDVDVDAMEAEIKKRFSGRKGTGEARENYLPTIAVPAQPVVATFSDPSIAELIQFDRVTPARTATNTVADVRRDYLEAIANQALANRFNALARQDGSPIIGGQAMAQDLGRSAQVATLLVIAKDGEWKAATTIGEQQLRRARQYGFTASEITEIKANILANLKNAAEQADGRKSSAIADALTRASLSDQVPLAPETALAAYQAISDSIDAAAVSAAFAGLWDGGPTLVHVSTKTVVEGGNPAIAAALTESAKVAVTAPVEEVTKAFAYETFGPAGKVVADTTIADLGIRTVRFANGVQLNMKKTDFVPGQVLWRAEIGSGARVFPQGKPGLDIAAGIMTQSDGLGQHDPEELRRILAGRKASTGLSVEGDAIVSAGSSTREDIGLQLKLIAAQITDPAWRATTGAQWAGVAPVLAKNILGNPTQRFGSALSTVLASGDDRVGLGDPAALPAITMDDVRAALTPQLSKGGIEIGLVGDIDEAAMIAAVASTLGALSARGEPGAASAPVSPLVFPADRAVRTIPHNGAADQGLIGVAWSTEDGKDHKDTLERELLAAVMQLRLTDVLREELGASYTPQALSSASLTFDDYGFLVAFAPAEPASMDTVAAAVKRIAAGLIAAPPSEDEILRARQPIVQRWDRQLRENSGWSSLVTEAQSRPELLDRRRQRADVMNAITAKDLQAAAQRYLDPAKALEVRALPQPAAGQ
;
A
#
# COMPACT_ATOMS: atom_id res chain seq x y z
N MET A 1 7.44 -30.24 -8.16
CA MET A 1 8.56 -29.90 -7.27
C MET A 1 8.76 -31.00 -6.23
N PRO A 2 9.55 -32.04 -6.54
CA PRO A 2 9.65 -33.25 -5.72
C PRO A 2 10.06 -33.00 -4.26
N ALA A 3 10.91 -32.00 -4.01
CA ALA A 3 11.37 -31.70 -2.65
C ALA A 3 10.25 -31.32 -1.68
N TRP A 4 9.24 -30.58 -2.12
CA TRP A 4 8.13 -30.12 -1.26
C TRP A 4 6.85 -30.96 -1.43
N GLU A 5 6.92 -32.05 -2.21
CA GLU A 5 5.76 -32.89 -2.55
C GLU A 5 4.64 -32.16 -3.34
N ILE A 6 4.92 -30.96 -3.83
CA ILE A 6 4.02 -30.21 -4.73
C ILE A 6 4.14 -30.83 -6.14
N THR A 7 3.05 -31.35 -6.69
CA THR A 7 3.03 -32.03 -7.99
C THR A 7 2.51 -31.13 -9.10
N SER A 8 3.00 -31.33 -10.32
CA SER A 8 2.53 -30.73 -11.57
C SER A 8 2.90 -31.66 -12.72
N SER A 9 2.01 -31.82 -13.71
CA SER A 9 2.26 -32.65 -14.89
C SER A 9 2.97 -31.91 -16.03
N ASP A 10 2.85 -30.58 -16.09
CA ASP A 10 3.23 -29.79 -17.27
C ASP A 10 3.80 -28.39 -16.96
N LEU A 11 3.84 -27.95 -15.70
CA LEU A 11 4.47 -26.69 -15.28
C LEU A 11 5.76 -26.94 -14.48
N PRO A 12 6.92 -26.48 -14.99
CA PRO A 12 8.16 -26.58 -14.24
C PRO A 12 8.26 -25.48 -13.18
N ALA A 13 8.77 -25.84 -12.00
CA ALA A 13 9.17 -24.85 -10.99
C ALA A 13 10.34 -24.00 -11.50
N ASP A 14 10.50 -22.79 -10.97
CA ASP A 14 11.62 -21.90 -11.28
C ASP A 14 12.97 -22.62 -11.07
N PRO A 15 13.74 -22.87 -12.14
CA PRO A 15 14.99 -23.62 -12.06
C PRO A 15 16.12 -22.85 -11.35
N ALA A 16 15.99 -21.53 -11.19
CA ALA A 16 16.96 -20.71 -10.46
C ALA A 16 16.83 -20.85 -8.94
N VAL A 17 15.77 -21.50 -8.45
CA VAL A 17 15.52 -21.68 -7.02
C VAL A 17 15.95 -23.07 -6.60
N ARG A 18 16.78 -23.14 -5.57
CA ARG A 18 17.11 -24.39 -4.90
C ARG A 18 16.06 -24.71 -3.86
N PHE A 19 15.23 -25.70 -4.16
CA PHE A 19 14.25 -26.26 -3.24
C PHE A 19 14.83 -27.46 -2.49
N GLY A 20 14.52 -27.55 -1.21
CA GLY A 20 14.83 -28.74 -0.43
C GLY A 20 13.90 -28.90 0.77
N THR A 21 14.02 -30.07 1.40
CA THR A 21 13.31 -30.43 2.63
C THR A 21 14.29 -31.11 3.56
N LEU A 22 14.34 -30.66 4.81
CA LEU A 22 15.17 -31.27 5.85
C LEU A 22 14.54 -32.60 6.32
N PRO A 23 15.31 -33.51 6.95
CA PRO A 23 14.77 -34.76 7.51
C PRO A 23 13.62 -34.56 8.51
N SER A 24 13.53 -33.36 9.11
CA SER A 24 12.46 -32.95 10.02
C SER A 24 11.15 -32.54 9.32
N GLY A 25 11.10 -32.55 7.98
CA GLY A 25 9.97 -32.08 7.18
C GLY A 25 9.99 -30.59 6.86
N MET A 26 10.93 -29.82 7.41
CA MET A 26 11.04 -28.39 7.14
C MET A 26 11.45 -28.11 5.70
N ARG A 27 10.59 -27.39 4.98
CA ARG A 27 10.83 -26.93 3.61
C ARG A 27 11.81 -25.75 3.61
N TYR A 28 12.65 -25.64 2.59
CA TYR A 28 13.41 -24.43 2.32
C TYR A 28 13.54 -24.13 0.82
N ALA A 29 13.69 -22.83 0.50
CA ALA A 29 13.99 -22.34 -0.83
C ALA A 29 15.11 -21.29 -0.77
N ILE A 30 16.07 -21.39 -1.69
CA ILE A 30 17.20 -20.45 -1.78
C ILE A 30 17.32 -19.98 -3.22
N LYS A 31 17.41 -18.66 -3.43
CA LYS A 31 17.65 -18.09 -4.77
C LYS A 31 18.70 -17.00 -4.69
N HIS A 32 19.73 -17.11 -5.52
CA HIS A 32 20.64 -15.99 -5.76
C HIS A 32 19.93 -14.90 -6.60
N HIS A 33 20.05 -13.64 -6.16
CA HIS A 33 19.40 -12.50 -6.78
C HIS A 33 20.04 -11.17 -6.37
N GLU A 34 20.55 -10.39 -7.34
CA GLU A 34 21.37 -9.19 -7.08
C GLU A 34 20.58 -7.87 -6.99
N ASN A 35 19.25 -7.87 -6.87
CA ASN A 35 18.49 -6.62 -6.77
C ASN A 35 17.76 -6.42 -5.41
N PRO A 36 18.23 -5.49 -4.55
CA PRO A 36 19.46 -4.71 -4.69
C PRO A 36 20.72 -5.54 -4.38
N LYS A 37 21.88 -5.11 -4.91
CA LYS A 37 23.18 -5.77 -4.67
C LYS A 37 23.53 -5.78 -3.19
N ALA A 38 24.30 -6.75 -2.72
CA ALA A 38 24.72 -6.86 -1.32
C ALA A 38 23.55 -6.78 -0.32
N ALA A 39 22.41 -7.39 -0.66
CA ALA A 39 21.24 -7.47 0.21
C ALA A 39 20.58 -8.84 0.10
N ALA A 40 19.82 -9.24 1.13
CA ALA A 40 19.03 -10.47 1.10
C ALA A 40 17.71 -10.30 1.87
N ALA A 41 16.77 -11.19 1.60
CA ALA A 41 15.50 -11.31 2.27
C ALA A 41 15.35 -12.72 2.82
N ILE A 42 15.02 -12.83 4.10
CA ILE A 42 14.76 -14.08 4.81
C ILE A 42 13.29 -14.11 5.24
N ARG A 43 12.61 -15.21 4.97
CA ARG A 43 11.22 -15.45 5.40
C ARG A 43 11.12 -16.77 6.14
N MET A 44 10.56 -16.78 7.34
CA MET A 44 10.18 -18.00 8.05
C MET A 44 8.66 -18.02 8.15
N ALA A 45 8.04 -18.98 7.49
CA ALA A 45 6.59 -19.13 7.50
C ALA A 45 6.16 -20.43 8.17
N PHE A 46 5.03 -20.38 8.87
CA PHE A 46 4.37 -21.52 9.49
C PHE A 46 2.97 -21.65 8.92
N ASP A 47 2.57 -22.87 8.59
CA ASP A 47 1.23 -23.22 8.10
C ASP A 47 0.17 -23.16 9.24
N VAL A 48 0.08 -22.04 9.94
CA VAL A 48 -0.87 -21.79 11.04
C VAL A 48 -1.28 -20.33 11.08
N GLY A 49 -2.59 -20.08 11.12
CA GLY A 49 -3.17 -18.76 11.30
C GLY A 49 -4.39 -18.82 12.20
N LYS A 50 -5.29 -17.84 12.02
CA LYS A 50 -6.50 -17.69 12.87
C LYS A 50 -7.52 -18.81 12.69
N ARG A 51 -7.51 -19.52 11.56
CA ARG A 51 -8.42 -20.64 11.27
C ARG A 51 -8.25 -21.80 12.26
N GLU A 52 -7.03 -22.02 12.74
CA GLU A 52 -6.66 -23.12 13.63
C GLU A 52 -7.12 -22.92 15.08
N GLU A 53 -7.54 -21.72 15.46
CA GLU A 53 -7.91 -21.35 16.82
C GLU A 53 -9.21 -22.05 17.25
N ALA A 54 -9.14 -22.87 18.31
CA ALA A 54 -10.30 -23.50 18.92
C ALA A 54 -10.99 -22.57 19.93
N ASP A 55 -12.16 -22.98 20.44
CA ASP A 55 -12.84 -22.29 21.53
C ASP A 55 -11.90 -22.20 22.75
N GLY A 56 -11.60 -20.98 23.20
CA GLY A 56 -10.63 -20.70 24.27
C GLY A 56 -9.21 -20.35 23.80
N GLU A 57 -8.93 -20.47 22.50
CA GLU A 57 -7.64 -20.10 21.87
C GLU A 57 -7.79 -18.96 20.86
N ILE A 58 -8.95 -18.31 20.87
CA ILE A 58 -9.25 -17.22 19.95
C ILE A 58 -8.24 -16.09 20.13
N ASN A 59 -7.59 -15.69 19.03
CA ASN A 59 -6.46 -14.76 18.92
C ASN A 59 -5.08 -15.32 19.33
N ALA A 60 -4.94 -16.62 19.61
CA ALA A 60 -3.66 -17.22 19.99
C ALA A 60 -2.61 -17.15 18.86
N ALA A 61 -2.99 -17.27 17.59
CA ALA A 61 -2.04 -17.24 16.47
C ALA A 61 -1.27 -15.91 16.43
N HIS A 62 -2.03 -14.83 16.48
CA HIS A 62 -1.51 -13.47 16.44
C HIS A 62 -0.83 -13.08 17.77
N PHE A 63 -1.30 -13.58 18.91
CA PHE A 63 -0.60 -13.38 20.17
C PHE A 63 0.79 -14.05 20.15
N VAL A 64 0.92 -15.27 19.61
CA VAL A 64 2.23 -15.92 19.47
C VAL A 64 3.17 -15.12 18.56
N GLU A 65 2.65 -14.48 17.50
CA GLU A 65 3.41 -13.54 16.66
C GLU A 65 4.02 -12.41 17.48
N TYR A 66 3.24 -11.78 18.36
CA TYR A 66 3.74 -10.76 19.30
C TYR A 66 4.81 -11.31 20.24
N MET A 67 4.58 -12.52 20.77
CA MET A 67 5.52 -13.15 21.68
C MET A 67 6.87 -13.48 21.04
N ALA A 68 6.95 -13.55 19.70
CA ALA A 68 8.20 -13.73 18.99
C ALA A 68 9.21 -12.58 19.19
N PHE A 69 8.71 -11.39 19.54
CA PHE A 69 9.54 -10.21 19.80
C PHE A 69 9.80 -9.97 21.29
N ASN A 70 9.19 -10.77 22.17
CA ASN A 70 9.19 -10.60 23.63
C ASN A 70 10.09 -11.60 24.37
N GLY A 71 11.13 -12.07 23.70
CA GLY A 71 12.19 -12.87 24.32
C GLY A 71 12.12 -14.36 24.00
N SER A 72 13.31 -14.91 23.84
CA SER A 72 13.59 -16.31 23.53
C SER A 72 14.75 -16.81 24.40
N THR A 73 15.06 -18.10 24.34
CA THR A 73 16.13 -18.72 25.14
C THR A 73 17.45 -17.94 25.05
N ASN A 74 17.85 -17.48 23.87
CA ASN A 74 19.15 -16.83 23.64
C ASN A 74 19.06 -15.32 23.33
N ILE A 75 17.85 -14.78 23.17
CA ILE A 75 17.64 -13.34 22.97
C ILE A 75 16.71 -12.85 24.09
N PRO A 76 17.24 -12.14 25.10
CA PRO A 76 16.43 -11.55 26.15
C PRO A 76 15.35 -10.61 25.58
N GLU A 77 14.28 -10.47 26.34
CA GLU A 77 13.23 -9.49 26.05
C GLU A 77 13.82 -8.08 25.89
N GLY A 78 13.32 -7.32 24.91
CA GLY A 78 13.77 -5.98 24.60
C GLY A 78 15.12 -5.88 23.86
N GLU A 79 15.84 -6.99 23.62
CA GLU A 79 17.15 -6.93 22.94
C GLU A 79 17.09 -7.28 21.44
N LEU A 80 16.05 -7.97 20.98
CA LEU A 80 15.93 -8.35 19.57
C LEU A 80 16.00 -7.13 18.64
N ILE A 81 15.15 -6.13 18.88
CA ILE A 81 15.07 -4.92 18.04
C ILE A 81 16.40 -4.16 18.09
N LYS A 82 16.96 -3.96 19.29
CA LYS A 82 18.24 -3.24 19.47
C LYS A 82 19.39 -3.93 18.74
N ARG A 83 19.42 -5.27 18.76
CA ARG A 83 20.42 -6.05 18.02
C ARG A 83 20.31 -5.82 16.51
N LEU A 84 19.10 -5.77 15.96
CA LEU A 84 18.87 -5.51 14.54
C LEU A 84 19.22 -4.07 14.15
N GLU A 85 18.87 -3.08 14.98
CA GLU A 85 19.19 -1.66 14.75
C GLU A 85 20.69 -1.38 14.70
N ARG A 86 21.49 -2.01 15.58
CA ARG A 86 22.97 -1.92 15.56
C ARG A 86 23.57 -2.40 14.25
N LEU A 87 22.90 -3.36 13.59
CA LEU A 87 23.28 -3.89 12.29
C LEU A 87 22.73 -3.07 11.11
N GLY A 88 21.96 -2.00 11.39
CA GLY A 88 21.39 -1.10 10.40
C GLY A 88 20.03 -1.52 9.85
N LEU A 89 19.33 -2.43 10.53
CA LEU A 89 17.96 -2.82 10.17
C LEU A 89 16.96 -2.00 11.00
N ALA A 90 15.99 -1.39 10.34
CA ALA A 90 14.90 -0.71 11.01
C ALA A 90 13.74 -1.69 11.31
N PHE A 91 13.19 -1.63 12.52
CA PHE A 91 11.94 -2.30 12.86
C PHE A 91 10.79 -1.79 11.96
N GLY A 92 9.93 -2.69 11.49
CA GLY A 92 8.87 -2.42 10.52
C GLY A 92 9.35 -2.39 9.07
N ALA A 93 10.36 -1.57 8.77
CA ALA A 93 10.86 -1.41 7.39
C ALA A 93 11.69 -2.59 6.91
N ASP A 94 12.53 -3.16 7.79
CA ASP A 94 13.43 -4.27 7.47
C ASP A 94 13.12 -5.53 8.32
N SER A 95 12.31 -5.43 9.38
CA SER A 95 11.82 -6.57 10.17
C SER A 95 10.32 -6.46 10.38
N ASN A 96 9.56 -7.49 10.04
CA ASN A 96 8.10 -7.50 10.18
C ASN A 96 7.58 -8.92 10.41
N ALA A 97 6.32 -9.05 10.84
CA ALA A 97 5.59 -10.31 10.87
C ALA A 97 4.15 -10.08 10.42
N GLU A 98 3.51 -11.15 9.97
CA GLU A 98 2.08 -11.12 9.66
C GLU A 98 1.41 -12.44 10.00
N THR A 99 0.25 -12.36 10.64
CA THR A 99 -0.67 -13.47 10.86
C THR A 99 -1.96 -13.20 10.11
N ASP A 100 -2.32 -14.11 9.21
CA ASP A 100 -3.60 -14.07 8.52
C ASP A 100 -4.51 -15.25 8.93
N ILE A 101 -5.49 -15.57 8.09
CA ILE A 101 -6.41 -16.67 8.36
C ILE A 101 -5.70 -18.03 8.32
N GLU A 102 -4.67 -18.20 7.50
CA GLU A 102 -4.06 -19.50 7.18
C GLU A 102 -2.64 -19.67 7.71
N HIS A 103 -1.88 -18.58 7.84
CA HIS A 103 -0.45 -18.64 8.06
C HIS A 103 0.12 -17.50 8.90
N THR A 104 1.27 -17.76 9.50
CA THR A 104 2.09 -16.77 10.21
C THR A 104 3.46 -16.71 9.55
N THR A 105 3.86 -15.52 9.08
CA THR A 105 5.15 -15.32 8.39
C THR A 105 5.98 -14.24 9.07
N TYR A 106 7.23 -14.55 9.39
CA TYR A 106 8.23 -13.63 9.91
C TYR A 106 9.20 -13.22 8.80
N LYS A 107 9.45 -11.91 8.69
CA LYS A 107 10.15 -11.28 7.55
C LYS A 107 11.34 -10.49 8.06
N LEU A 108 12.50 -10.73 7.44
CA LEU A 108 13.71 -9.97 7.70
C LEU A 108 14.41 -9.64 6.38
N ASP A 109 14.56 -8.36 6.09
CA ASP A 109 15.33 -7.83 4.97
C ASP A 109 16.68 -7.34 5.48
N LEU A 110 17.76 -7.83 4.89
CA LEU A 110 19.14 -7.51 5.20
C LEU A 110 19.64 -6.49 4.16
N PRO A 111 19.63 -5.17 4.44
CA PRO A 111 19.99 -4.14 3.45
C PRO A 111 21.50 -4.08 3.13
N ASN A 112 22.30 -4.70 4.00
CA ASN A 112 23.74 -4.88 3.84
C ASN A 112 24.12 -6.31 4.24
N LEU A 113 24.43 -7.13 3.25
CA LEU A 113 24.74 -8.52 3.44
C LEU A 113 26.22 -8.71 3.81
N ASN A 114 26.46 -9.28 4.99
CA ASN A 114 27.77 -9.68 5.47
C ASN A 114 27.62 -10.86 6.46
N PRO A 115 28.72 -11.51 6.89
CA PRO A 115 28.62 -12.65 7.78
C PRO A 115 27.87 -12.39 9.10
N GLU A 116 27.96 -11.17 9.65
CA GLU A 116 27.30 -10.79 10.89
C GLU A 116 25.77 -10.63 10.71
N THR A 117 25.34 -9.98 9.63
CA THR A 117 23.91 -9.82 9.34
C THR A 117 23.23 -11.14 8.96
N VAL A 118 23.95 -12.03 8.26
CA VAL A 118 23.50 -13.40 8.00
C VAL A 118 23.36 -14.18 9.31
N ASP A 119 24.39 -14.20 10.16
CA ASP A 119 24.34 -14.90 11.45
C ASP A 119 23.18 -14.41 12.33
N ALA A 120 23.01 -13.09 12.41
CA ALA A 120 21.92 -12.48 13.16
C ALA A 120 20.56 -12.92 12.61
N GLY A 121 20.34 -12.81 11.30
CA GLY A 121 19.07 -13.19 10.68
C GLY A 121 18.72 -14.67 10.87
N PHE A 122 19.68 -15.56 10.67
CA PHE A 122 19.50 -16.99 10.93
C PHE A 122 19.26 -17.31 12.41
N THR A 123 19.94 -16.60 13.32
CA THR A 123 19.72 -16.75 14.77
C THR A 123 18.30 -16.35 15.15
N VAL A 124 17.81 -15.21 14.67
CA VAL A 124 16.44 -14.75 14.92
C VAL A 124 15.42 -15.76 14.42
N MET A 125 15.55 -16.22 13.17
CA MET A 125 14.62 -17.21 12.61
C MET A 125 14.67 -18.55 13.35
N ARG A 126 15.83 -18.94 13.89
CA ARG A 126 15.96 -20.12 14.74
C ARG A 126 15.21 -19.90 16.06
N GLU A 127 15.43 -18.79 16.76
CA GLU A 127 14.80 -18.53 18.05
C GLU A 127 13.27 -18.51 17.93
N ILE A 128 12.73 -17.81 16.92
CA ILE A 128 11.29 -17.77 16.63
C ILE A 128 10.74 -19.17 16.38
N ALA A 129 11.49 -19.99 15.65
CA ALA A 129 11.07 -21.33 15.30
C ALA A 129 10.91 -22.29 16.48
N SER A 130 11.69 -22.21 17.56
CA SER A 130 11.50 -23.18 18.66
C SER A 130 11.92 -22.75 20.07
N GLU A 131 12.38 -21.51 20.28
CA GLU A 131 12.92 -21.05 21.57
C GLU A 131 12.08 -19.94 22.23
N LEU A 132 10.85 -19.67 21.76
CA LEU A 132 10.04 -18.62 22.39
C LEU A 132 9.70 -18.99 23.83
N THR A 133 10.05 -18.09 24.76
CA THR A 133 9.84 -18.32 26.20
C THR A 133 8.38 -18.15 26.60
N ILE A 134 7.68 -17.22 25.93
CA ILE A 134 6.30 -16.83 26.19
C ILE A 134 6.13 -16.57 27.71
N ALA A 135 6.95 -15.68 28.27
CA ALA A 135 6.97 -15.41 29.70
C ALA A 135 5.63 -14.81 30.16
N GLN A 136 5.14 -15.22 31.35
CA GLN A 136 3.85 -14.74 31.88
C GLN A 136 3.81 -13.21 31.99
N ALA A 137 4.89 -12.60 32.49
CA ALA A 137 4.98 -11.14 32.63
C ALA A 137 4.90 -10.40 31.28
N ALA A 138 5.45 -10.98 30.21
CA ALA A 138 5.39 -10.42 28.87
C ALA A 138 3.99 -10.58 28.27
N VAL A 139 3.34 -11.74 28.46
CA VAL A 139 1.93 -11.95 28.10
C VAL A 139 1.02 -10.95 28.81
N ASP A 140 1.26 -10.68 30.09
CA ASP A 140 0.46 -9.73 30.87
C ASP A 140 0.61 -8.29 30.38
N ARG A 141 1.81 -7.88 29.92
CA ARG A 141 2.05 -6.58 29.28
C ARG A 141 1.38 -6.49 27.90
N GLU A 142 1.60 -7.48 27.05
CA GLU A 142 1.12 -7.48 25.66
C GLU A 142 -0.41 -7.61 25.55
N ARG A 143 -1.08 -8.16 26.57
CA ARG A 143 -2.54 -8.25 26.60
C ARG A 143 -3.22 -6.89 26.45
N GLY A 144 -2.72 -5.85 27.10
CA GLY A 144 -3.27 -4.50 27.00
C GLY A 144 -3.11 -3.93 25.58
N ILE A 145 -1.96 -4.20 24.97
CA ILE A 145 -1.64 -3.78 23.60
C ILE A 145 -2.59 -4.45 22.61
N LEU A 146 -2.76 -5.77 22.68
CA LEU A 146 -3.66 -6.52 21.79
C LEU A 146 -5.13 -6.11 21.94
N VAL A 147 -5.58 -5.79 23.16
CA VAL A 147 -6.94 -5.25 23.37
C VAL A 147 -7.08 -3.86 22.74
N SER A 148 -6.07 -2.99 22.90
CA SER A 148 -6.06 -1.69 22.24
C SER A 148 -6.05 -1.83 20.71
N GLU A 149 -5.27 -2.78 20.18
CA GLU A 149 -5.24 -3.07 18.75
C GLU A 149 -6.58 -3.60 18.26
N TYR A 150 -7.23 -4.50 19.01
CA TYR A 150 -8.59 -4.94 18.72
C TYR A 150 -9.54 -3.74 18.64
N ASN A 151 -9.53 -2.85 19.64
CA ASN A 151 -10.39 -1.68 19.66
C ASN A 151 -10.13 -0.80 18.43
N GLN A 152 -8.86 -0.59 18.05
CA GLN A 152 -8.46 0.15 16.85
C GLN A 152 -8.91 -0.52 15.55
N ARG A 153 -8.79 -1.85 15.46
CA ARG A 153 -9.13 -2.65 14.26
C ARG A 153 -10.61 -2.95 14.13
N ASN A 154 -11.38 -2.95 15.22
CA ASN A 154 -12.82 -3.24 15.29
C ASN A 154 -13.64 -2.12 14.64
N THR A 155 -13.49 -2.02 13.33
CA THR A 155 -14.15 -1.04 12.49
C THR A 155 -15.43 -1.64 11.91
N PRO A 156 -16.44 -0.80 11.64
CA PRO A 156 -17.66 -1.20 10.94
C PRO A 156 -17.42 -2.02 9.64
N PRO A 157 -16.45 -1.67 8.76
CA PRO A 157 -16.12 -2.50 7.61
C PRO A 157 -15.61 -3.90 7.99
N LEU A 158 -14.81 -4.04 9.06
CA LEU A 158 -14.38 -5.35 9.56
C LEU A 158 -15.56 -6.15 10.11
N ARG A 159 -16.43 -5.55 10.93
CA ARG A 159 -17.65 -6.22 11.43
C ARG A 159 -18.55 -6.73 10.31
N ARG A 160 -18.71 -5.92 9.25
CA ARG A 160 -19.41 -6.33 8.03
C ARG A 160 -18.75 -7.56 7.38
N LEU A 161 -17.42 -7.54 7.20
CA LEU A 161 -16.69 -8.66 6.61
C LEU A 161 -16.89 -9.95 7.44
N LEU A 162 -16.80 -9.85 8.77
CA LEU A 162 -16.99 -11.00 9.65
C LEU A 162 -18.42 -11.53 9.65
N ASP A 163 -19.43 -10.66 9.62
CA ASP A 163 -20.83 -11.07 9.42
C ASP A 163 -21.00 -11.78 8.07
N LEU A 164 -20.43 -11.23 7.00
CA LEU A 164 -20.47 -11.81 5.67
C LEU A 164 -19.86 -13.22 5.63
N LEU A 165 -18.66 -13.40 6.20
CA LEU A 165 -18.02 -14.72 6.29
C LEU A 165 -18.86 -15.72 7.09
N GLN A 166 -19.43 -15.28 8.21
CA GLN A 166 -20.29 -16.12 9.05
C GLN A 166 -21.56 -16.56 8.30
N LYS A 167 -22.19 -15.68 7.52
CA LYS A 167 -23.39 -16.02 6.73
C LYS A 167 -23.05 -16.85 5.49
N GLY A 168 -21.91 -16.59 4.87
CA GLY A 168 -21.48 -17.26 3.64
C GLY A 168 -21.01 -18.70 3.88
N ILE A 169 -20.40 -18.96 5.04
CA ILE A 169 -19.86 -20.28 5.41
C ILE A 169 -20.35 -20.70 6.81
N PRO A 170 -21.66 -20.99 6.95
CA PRO A 170 -22.25 -21.31 8.23
C PRO A 170 -21.64 -22.59 8.83
N GLY A 171 -21.39 -22.58 10.14
CA GLY A 171 -20.80 -23.71 10.86
C GLY A 171 -19.26 -23.81 10.79
N SER A 172 -18.61 -22.88 10.07
CA SER A 172 -17.15 -22.74 10.10
C SER A 172 -16.67 -21.86 11.26
N ARG A 173 -15.35 -21.88 11.52
CA ARG A 173 -14.69 -20.90 12.40
C ARG A 173 -14.54 -19.51 11.78
N PHE A 174 -15.01 -19.29 10.55
CA PHE A 174 -14.96 -17.97 9.92
C PHE A 174 -16.14 -17.10 10.39
N GLY A 175 -15.84 -15.93 10.97
CA GLY A 175 -16.85 -15.04 11.52
C GLY A 175 -16.28 -14.12 12.60
N PRO A 176 -17.13 -13.44 13.40
CA PRO A 176 -16.72 -12.50 14.45
C PRO A 176 -15.63 -13.02 15.40
N GLN A 177 -15.63 -14.33 15.65
CA GLN A 177 -14.65 -15.03 16.47
C GLN A 177 -13.20 -14.94 15.93
N LEU A 178 -12.97 -14.76 14.62
CA LEU A 178 -11.62 -14.71 14.03
C LEU A 178 -10.74 -13.57 14.54
N VAL A 179 -11.34 -12.51 15.08
CA VAL A 179 -10.59 -11.35 15.56
C VAL A 179 -10.33 -11.44 17.06
N GLY A 180 -11.14 -12.22 17.78
CA GLY A 180 -11.12 -12.34 19.23
C GLY A 180 -11.55 -11.08 19.94
N ASP A 181 -12.67 -11.17 20.66
CA ASP A 181 -13.11 -10.07 21.51
C ASP A 181 -12.13 -9.83 22.68
N PRO A 182 -12.20 -8.67 23.36
CA PRO A 182 -11.32 -8.35 24.46
C PRO A 182 -11.36 -9.38 25.59
N ASP A 183 -12.50 -10.04 25.82
CA ASP A 183 -12.64 -11.06 26.85
C ASP A 183 -11.85 -12.32 26.49
N SER A 184 -11.90 -12.74 25.23
CA SER A 184 -11.13 -13.86 24.69
C SER A 184 -9.62 -13.58 24.78
N ILE A 185 -9.18 -12.38 24.39
CA ILE A 185 -7.77 -11.95 24.50
C ILE A 185 -7.32 -11.96 25.96
N ARG A 186 -8.17 -11.51 26.89
CA ARG A 186 -7.85 -11.48 28.32
C ARG A 186 -7.81 -12.87 28.95
N ALA A 187 -8.62 -13.80 28.44
CA ALA A 187 -8.73 -15.16 28.98
C ALA A 187 -7.55 -16.07 28.58
N ILE A 188 -6.83 -15.77 27.50
CA ILE A 188 -5.68 -16.58 27.07
C ILE A 188 -4.57 -16.55 28.13
N SER A 189 -4.15 -17.74 28.57
CA SER A 189 -3.04 -17.93 29.51
C SER A 189 -1.70 -18.12 28.77
N ALA A 190 -0.59 -17.76 29.42
CA ALA A 190 0.75 -18.03 28.86
C ALA A 190 1.00 -19.53 28.64
N GLU A 191 0.41 -20.39 29.48
CA GLU A 191 0.44 -21.84 29.29
C GLU A 191 -0.30 -22.27 28.01
N GLY A 192 -1.49 -21.71 27.77
CA GLY A 192 -2.25 -21.94 26.54
C GLY A 192 -1.48 -21.50 25.29
N LEU A 193 -0.83 -20.33 25.33
CA LEU A 193 0.03 -19.85 24.25
C LEU A 193 1.23 -20.77 24.01
N ARG A 194 1.88 -21.28 25.07
CA ARG A 194 2.96 -22.27 24.92
C ARG A 194 2.46 -23.57 24.32
N ALA A 195 1.27 -24.04 24.73
CA ALA A 195 0.66 -25.24 24.15
C ALA A 195 0.33 -25.05 22.67
N TYR A 196 -0.23 -23.90 22.30
CA TYR A 196 -0.51 -23.52 20.91
C TYR A 196 0.78 -23.46 20.08
N TYR A 197 1.80 -22.75 20.59
CA TYR A 197 3.12 -22.65 19.97
C TYR A 197 3.75 -24.03 19.75
N ASN A 198 3.83 -24.87 20.79
CA ASN A 198 4.42 -26.21 20.70
C ASN A 198 3.67 -27.12 19.71
N GLY A 199 2.33 -27.03 19.69
CA GLY A 199 1.47 -27.85 18.83
C GLY A 199 1.56 -27.49 17.35
N TYR A 200 1.77 -26.20 17.02
CA TYR A 200 1.70 -25.70 15.65
C TYR A 200 3.05 -25.24 15.05
N TYR A 201 3.99 -24.69 15.83
CA TYR A 201 5.31 -24.23 15.37
C TYR A 201 6.29 -25.39 15.24
N ARG A 202 6.01 -26.28 14.29
CA ARG A 202 6.73 -27.53 14.06
C ARG A 202 7.50 -27.50 12.74
N PRO A 203 8.65 -28.19 12.63
CA PRO A 203 9.47 -28.14 11.41
C PRO A 203 8.70 -28.61 10.17
N GLU A 204 7.89 -29.67 10.27
CA GLU A 204 7.06 -30.20 9.18
C GLU A 204 5.97 -29.23 8.68
N ARG A 205 5.71 -28.13 9.39
CA ARG A 205 4.78 -27.06 9.02
C ARG A 205 5.50 -25.74 8.70
N ALA A 206 6.83 -25.77 8.61
CA ALA A 206 7.65 -24.58 8.46
C ALA A 206 8.35 -24.52 7.10
N THR A 207 8.42 -23.32 6.53
CA THR A 207 9.20 -23.02 5.32
C THR A 207 10.17 -21.87 5.58
N LEU A 208 11.45 -22.08 5.30
CA LEU A 208 12.47 -21.03 5.33
C LEU A 208 12.88 -20.63 3.91
N VAL A 209 12.70 -19.37 3.54
CA VAL A 209 13.07 -18.82 2.23
C VAL A 209 14.20 -17.82 2.39
N VAL A 210 15.24 -17.93 1.56
CA VAL A 210 16.37 -16.99 1.49
C VAL A 210 16.56 -16.54 0.04
N VAL A 211 16.39 -15.24 -0.24
CA VAL A 211 16.61 -14.68 -1.57
C VAL A 211 17.50 -13.45 -1.49
N GLY A 212 18.56 -13.38 -2.27
CA GLY A 212 19.45 -12.22 -2.24
C GLY A 212 20.77 -12.46 -2.95
N ASP A 213 21.69 -11.52 -2.80
CA ASP A 213 23.06 -11.61 -3.31
C ASP A 213 23.89 -12.58 -2.45
N VAL A 214 23.42 -13.83 -2.36
CA VAL A 214 23.90 -14.86 -1.45
C VAL A 214 24.58 -15.98 -2.23
N ASP A 215 25.55 -16.62 -1.60
CA ASP A 215 26.06 -17.92 -2.02
C ASP A 215 25.05 -19.01 -1.62
N VAL A 216 24.47 -19.69 -2.61
CA VAL A 216 23.39 -20.67 -2.40
C VAL A 216 23.88 -21.87 -1.59
N ASP A 217 25.11 -22.35 -1.83
CA ASP A 217 25.66 -23.51 -1.15
C ASP A 217 25.97 -23.20 0.32
N ALA A 218 26.51 -22.00 0.60
CA ALA A 218 26.76 -21.53 1.95
C ALA A 218 25.46 -21.35 2.75
N MET A 219 24.41 -20.79 2.13
CA MET A 219 23.11 -20.64 2.78
C MET A 219 22.49 -22.00 3.08
N GLU A 220 22.57 -22.96 2.14
CA GLU A 220 22.07 -24.32 2.36
C GLU A 220 22.79 -25.02 3.51
N ALA A 221 24.12 -24.84 3.61
CA ALA A 221 24.91 -25.37 4.71
C ALA A 221 24.49 -24.78 6.06
N GLU A 222 24.28 -23.46 6.15
CA GLU A 222 23.79 -22.81 7.38
C GLU A 222 22.36 -23.24 7.74
N ILE A 223 21.47 -23.40 6.76
CA ILE A 223 20.12 -23.94 6.99
C ILE A 223 20.22 -25.35 7.59
N LYS A 224 21.01 -26.24 6.97
CA LYS A 224 21.17 -27.62 7.45
C LYS A 224 21.75 -27.63 8.86
N LYS A 225 22.82 -26.88 9.11
CA LYS A 225 23.49 -26.78 10.40
C LYS A 225 22.56 -26.33 11.53
N ARG A 226 21.70 -25.32 11.29
CA ARG A 226 20.86 -24.71 12.33
C ARG A 226 19.52 -25.39 12.55
N PHE A 227 18.94 -25.98 11.50
CA PHE A 227 17.55 -26.46 11.54
C PHE A 227 17.38 -27.98 11.41
N SER A 228 18.39 -28.74 11.00
CA SER A 228 18.24 -30.20 10.76
C SER A 228 17.98 -30.99 12.04
N GLY A 229 18.47 -30.51 13.19
CA GLY A 229 18.24 -31.15 14.49
C GLY A 229 16.86 -30.86 15.11
N ARG A 230 16.06 -29.99 14.50
CA ARG A 230 14.79 -29.52 15.09
C ARG A 230 13.74 -30.63 15.03
N LYS A 231 13.01 -30.78 16.13
CA LYS A 231 11.82 -31.62 16.26
C LYS A 231 10.71 -30.78 16.86
N GLY A 232 9.46 -31.08 16.53
CA GLY A 232 8.34 -30.46 17.21
C GLY A 232 8.26 -30.91 18.67
N THR A 233 7.79 -30.02 19.54
CA THR A 233 7.64 -30.27 20.98
C THR A 233 6.18 -30.63 21.27
N GLY A 234 5.94 -31.66 22.08
CA GLY A 234 4.58 -32.09 22.42
C GLY A 234 3.80 -32.72 21.27
N GLU A 235 2.49 -32.87 21.45
CA GLU A 235 1.57 -33.46 20.47
C GLU A 235 1.34 -32.51 19.29
N ALA A 236 1.41 -33.04 18.06
CA ALA A 236 1.11 -32.29 16.86
C ALA A 236 -0.39 -32.03 16.74
N ARG A 237 -0.76 -30.81 16.33
CA ARG A 237 -2.15 -30.43 16.08
C ARG A 237 -2.50 -30.47 14.60
N GLU A 238 -3.73 -30.85 14.29
CA GLU A 238 -4.24 -30.97 12.92
C GLU A 238 -4.72 -29.60 12.36
N ASN A 239 -4.69 -29.45 11.04
CA ASN A 239 -5.23 -28.28 10.36
C ASN A 239 -6.78 -28.32 10.39
N TYR A 240 -7.42 -27.19 10.69
CA TYR A 240 -8.88 -27.07 10.63
C TYR A 240 -9.34 -26.81 9.18
N LEU A 241 -9.87 -27.84 8.53
CA LEU A 241 -10.39 -27.79 7.14
C LEU A 241 -11.86 -28.20 7.12
N PRO A 242 -12.82 -27.27 7.34
CA PRO A 242 -14.23 -27.59 7.37
C PRO A 242 -14.75 -27.96 5.97
N THR A 243 -15.64 -28.95 5.90
CA THR A 243 -16.39 -29.23 4.68
C THR A 243 -17.45 -28.17 4.44
N ILE A 244 -17.46 -27.55 3.27
CA ILE A 244 -18.40 -26.49 2.92
C ILE A 244 -19.58 -27.04 2.12
N ALA A 245 -20.79 -26.88 2.65
CA ALA A 245 -22.02 -27.25 1.97
C ALA A 245 -22.55 -26.06 1.15
N VAL A 246 -22.82 -26.29 -0.14
CA VAL A 246 -23.43 -25.28 -1.02
C VAL A 246 -24.93 -25.21 -0.73
N PRO A 247 -25.48 -24.08 -0.26
CA PRO A 247 -26.90 -23.98 0.01
C PRO A 247 -27.71 -24.06 -1.29
N ALA A 248 -28.88 -24.71 -1.22
CA ALA A 248 -29.76 -24.88 -2.39
C ALA A 248 -30.46 -23.59 -2.84
N GLN A 249 -30.55 -22.59 -1.96
CA GLN A 249 -31.10 -21.27 -2.22
C GLN A 249 -30.15 -20.22 -1.62
N PRO A 250 -30.08 -19.00 -2.19
CA PRO A 250 -29.24 -17.95 -1.64
C PRO A 250 -29.67 -17.60 -0.21
N VAL A 251 -28.72 -17.53 0.71
CA VAL A 251 -28.89 -16.85 1.99
C VAL A 251 -29.02 -15.36 1.68
N VAL A 252 -30.10 -14.73 2.13
CA VAL A 252 -30.26 -13.28 2.04
C VAL A 252 -29.98 -12.69 3.41
N ALA A 253 -29.01 -11.78 3.47
CA ALA A 253 -28.57 -11.15 4.70
C ALA A 253 -28.47 -9.64 4.55
N THR A 254 -28.61 -8.95 5.68
CA THR A 254 -28.43 -7.51 5.76
C THR A 254 -27.54 -7.15 6.92
N PHE A 255 -26.78 -6.07 6.75
CA PHE A 255 -25.97 -5.46 7.77
C PHE A 255 -26.20 -3.94 7.73
N SER A 256 -26.35 -3.30 8.88
CA SER A 256 -26.56 -1.86 8.91
C SER A 256 -25.65 -1.20 9.92
N ASP A 257 -24.91 -0.19 9.46
CA ASP A 257 -24.08 0.66 10.30
C ASP A 257 -23.99 2.05 9.63
N PRO A 258 -24.27 3.16 10.33
CA PRO A 258 -24.24 4.50 9.73
C PRO A 258 -22.91 4.87 9.09
N SER A 259 -21.82 4.19 9.44
CA SER A 259 -20.45 4.48 9.03
C SER A 259 -19.99 3.74 7.74
N ILE A 260 -20.74 2.77 7.23
CA ILE A 260 -20.36 2.05 5.98
C ILE A 260 -20.95 2.73 4.73
N ALA A 261 -20.41 2.38 3.56
CA ALA A 261 -21.06 2.68 2.28
C ALA A 261 -22.21 1.70 2.03
N GLU A 262 -23.17 2.05 1.18
CA GLU A 262 -24.18 1.09 0.74
C GLU A 262 -23.55 0.09 -0.24
N LEU A 263 -23.51 -1.18 0.15
CA LEU A 263 -22.80 -2.24 -0.57
C LEU A 263 -23.74 -3.42 -0.80
N ILE A 264 -23.80 -3.90 -2.04
CA ILE A 264 -24.58 -5.07 -2.41
C ILE A 264 -23.58 -6.12 -2.87
N GLN A 265 -23.46 -7.19 -2.11
CA GLN A 265 -22.53 -8.28 -2.40
C GLN A 265 -23.29 -9.55 -2.75
N PHE A 266 -22.98 -10.12 -3.90
CA PHE A 266 -23.41 -11.44 -4.32
C PHE A 266 -22.21 -12.36 -4.23
N ASP A 267 -22.32 -13.46 -3.49
CA ASP A 267 -21.25 -14.46 -3.43
C ASP A 267 -21.76 -15.81 -3.90
N ARG A 268 -20.91 -16.55 -4.60
CA ARG A 268 -21.02 -17.98 -4.84
C ARG A 268 -19.91 -18.68 -4.06
N VAL A 269 -20.29 -19.40 -3.03
CA VAL A 269 -19.40 -20.20 -2.20
C VAL A 269 -19.50 -21.66 -2.61
N THR A 270 -18.37 -22.27 -2.94
CA THR A 270 -18.24 -23.69 -3.31
C THR A 270 -17.10 -24.33 -2.51
N PRO A 271 -17.01 -25.67 -2.42
CA PRO A 271 -15.85 -26.32 -1.82
C PRO A 271 -14.54 -25.87 -2.48
N ALA A 272 -13.46 -25.79 -1.70
CA ALA A 272 -12.15 -25.45 -2.24
C ALA A 272 -11.72 -26.40 -3.36
N ARG A 273 -11.00 -25.87 -4.36
CA ARG A 273 -10.40 -26.66 -5.43
C ARG A 273 -9.06 -27.21 -4.95
N THR A 274 -8.76 -28.46 -5.26
CA THR A 274 -7.40 -28.99 -5.08
C THR A 274 -6.51 -28.47 -6.21
N ALA A 275 -5.40 -27.80 -5.88
CA ALA A 275 -4.44 -27.34 -6.87
C ALA A 275 -3.78 -28.53 -7.58
N THR A 276 -3.92 -28.62 -8.91
CA THR A 276 -3.19 -29.61 -9.73
C THR A 276 -1.93 -29.03 -10.34
N ASN A 277 -1.77 -27.69 -10.26
CA ASN A 277 -0.64 -26.93 -10.75
C ASN A 277 -0.37 -27.18 -12.24
N THR A 278 -1.41 -27.17 -13.08
CA THR A 278 -1.29 -27.48 -14.51
C THR A 278 -1.50 -26.27 -15.42
N VAL A 279 -1.12 -26.38 -16.69
CA VAL A 279 -1.47 -25.38 -17.72
C VAL A 279 -3.00 -25.23 -17.83
N ALA A 280 -3.76 -26.29 -17.57
CA ALA A 280 -5.22 -26.24 -17.53
C ALA A 280 -5.77 -25.40 -16.36
N ASP A 281 -5.16 -25.49 -15.17
CA ASP A 281 -5.47 -24.62 -14.04
C ASP A 281 -5.19 -23.15 -14.39
N VAL A 282 -4.00 -22.86 -14.93
CA VAL A 282 -3.62 -21.52 -15.37
C VAL A 282 -4.64 -20.96 -16.37
N ARG A 283 -5.07 -21.79 -17.33
CA ARG A 283 -6.09 -21.39 -18.31
C ARG A 283 -7.42 -21.04 -17.65
N ARG A 284 -7.91 -21.89 -16.76
CA ARG A 284 -9.15 -21.63 -16.01
C ARG A 284 -9.07 -20.32 -15.24
N ASP A 285 -7.97 -20.11 -14.53
CA ASP A 285 -7.81 -18.93 -13.67
C ASP A 285 -7.76 -17.64 -14.51
N TYR A 286 -7.11 -17.66 -15.69
CA TYR A 286 -7.17 -16.53 -16.62
C TYR A 286 -8.57 -16.31 -17.22
N LEU A 287 -9.32 -17.36 -17.55
CA LEU A 287 -10.69 -17.20 -18.04
C LEU A 287 -11.59 -16.55 -16.98
N GLU A 288 -11.50 -16.99 -15.73
CA GLU A 288 -12.25 -16.45 -14.60
C GLU A 288 -11.84 -14.99 -14.31
N ALA A 289 -10.53 -14.71 -14.26
CA ALA A 289 -10.02 -13.35 -14.03
C ALA A 289 -10.45 -12.37 -15.13
N ILE A 290 -10.37 -12.79 -16.40
CA ILE A 290 -10.79 -11.97 -17.54
C ILE A 290 -12.30 -11.71 -17.50
N ALA A 291 -13.11 -12.72 -17.22
CA ALA A 291 -14.56 -12.56 -17.09
C ALA A 291 -14.94 -11.58 -15.97
N ASN A 292 -14.31 -11.72 -14.81
CA ASN A 292 -14.54 -10.86 -13.66
C ASN A 292 -14.13 -9.41 -13.94
N GLN A 293 -12.99 -9.19 -14.60
CA GLN A 293 -12.56 -7.86 -15.01
C GLN A 293 -13.51 -7.25 -16.07
N ALA A 294 -14.00 -8.04 -17.03
CA ALA A 294 -14.96 -7.57 -18.02
C ALA A 294 -16.28 -7.13 -17.34
N LEU A 295 -16.77 -7.88 -16.36
CA LEU A 295 -17.94 -7.50 -15.58
C LEU A 295 -17.69 -6.21 -14.77
N ALA A 296 -16.53 -6.06 -14.12
CA ALA A 296 -16.16 -4.83 -13.42
C ALA A 296 -16.14 -3.61 -14.36
N ASN A 297 -15.61 -3.77 -15.58
CA ASN A 297 -15.61 -2.70 -16.59
C ASN A 297 -17.03 -2.25 -16.96
N ARG A 298 -17.99 -3.18 -17.06
CA ARG A 298 -19.42 -2.84 -17.29
C ARG A 298 -19.99 -1.99 -16.15
N PHE A 299 -19.69 -2.32 -14.89
CA PHE A 299 -20.15 -1.51 -13.76
C PHE A 299 -19.53 -0.12 -13.75
N ASN A 300 -18.25 0.00 -14.10
CA ASN A 300 -17.59 1.29 -14.21
C ASN A 300 -18.19 2.15 -15.34
N ALA A 301 -18.58 1.54 -16.46
CA ALA A 301 -19.31 2.25 -17.51
C ALA A 301 -20.70 2.71 -17.03
N LEU A 302 -21.45 1.85 -16.33
CA LEU A 302 -22.76 2.19 -15.76
C LEU A 302 -22.68 3.28 -14.68
N ALA A 303 -21.65 3.28 -13.85
CA ALA A 303 -21.46 4.27 -12.80
C ALA A 303 -21.22 5.69 -13.34
N ARG A 304 -20.67 5.81 -14.56
CA ARG A 304 -20.42 7.10 -15.22
C ARG A 304 -21.62 7.66 -15.98
N GLN A 305 -22.72 6.90 -16.08
CA GLN A 305 -23.95 7.39 -16.72
C GLN A 305 -24.63 8.44 -15.84
N ASP A 306 -25.21 9.45 -16.47
CA ASP A 306 -25.98 10.48 -15.78
C ASP A 306 -27.12 9.85 -14.96
N GLY A 307 -27.20 10.24 -13.69
CA GLY A 307 -28.22 9.72 -12.77
C GLY A 307 -28.01 8.28 -12.30
N SER A 308 -26.84 7.66 -12.56
CA SER A 308 -26.57 6.29 -12.12
C SER A 308 -26.75 6.13 -10.60
N PRO A 309 -27.45 5.08 -10.11
CA PRO A 309 -27.64 4.83 -8.68
C PRO A 309 -26.42 4.15 -8.03
N ILE A 310 -25.38 3.85 -8.80
CA ILE A 310 -24.15 3.19 -8.32
C ILE A 310 -22.93 4.11 -8.47
N ILE A 311 -21.92 3.85 -7.67
CA ILE A 311 -20.60 4.50 -7.71
C ILE A 311 -19.60 3.62 -8.49
N GLY A 312 -19.80 2.31 -8.49
CA GLY A 312 -18.96 1.36 -9.21
C GLY A 312 -19.28 -0.09 -8.84
N GLY A 313 -18.47 -1.02 -9.35
CA GLY A 313 -18.60 -2.43 -9.01
C GLY A 313 -17.31 -3.20 -9.29
N GLN A 314 -17.14 -4.31 -8.59
CA GLN A 314 -15.99 -5.21 -8.70
C GLN A 314 -16.47 -6.65 -8.75
N ALA A 315 -15.74 -7.49 -9.48
CA ALA A 315 -15.94 -8.93 -9.44
C ALA A 315 -14.59 -9.62 -9.29
N MET A 316 -14.56 -10.74 -8.57
CA MET A 316 -13.36 -11.53 -8.34
C MET A 316 -13.71 -12.97 -7.96
N ALA A 317 -12.74 -13.87 -8.05
CA ALA A 317 -12.83 -15.22 -7.51
C ALA A 317 -11.53 -15.55 -6.78
N GLN A 318 -11.64 -16.17 -5.62
CA GLN A 318 -10.49 -16.50 -4.78
C GLN A 318 -10.79 -17.72 -3.90
N ASP A 319 -9.73 -18.41 -3.48
CA ASP A 319 -9.83 -19.40 -2.42
C ASP A 319 -9.88 -18.69 -1.06
N LEU A 320 -10.66 -19.23 -0.15
CA LEU A 320 -10.81 -18.75 1.22
C LEU A 320 -10.34 -19.85 2.17
N GLY A 321 -9.15 -19.66 2.75
CA GLY A 321 -8.70 -20.47 3.86
C GLY A 321 -8.49 -21.94 3.52
N ARG A 322 -8.13 -22.29 2.28
CA ARG A 322 -8.15 -23.67 1.70
C ARG A 322 -9.47 -24.45 1.96
N SER A 323 -10.54 -23.74 2.31
CA SER A 323 -11.80 -24.34 2.77
C SER A 323 -12.91 -24.17 1.74
N ALA A 324 -12.96 -23.00 1.10
CA ALA A 324 -13.94 -22.70 0.05
C ALA A 324 -13.28 -22.00 -1.14
N GLN A 325 -13.93 -22.10 -2.30
CA GLN A 325 -13.79 -21.13 -3.37
C GLN A 325 -14.95 -20.14 -3.30
N VAL A 326 -14.65 -18.83 -3.38
CA VAL A 326 -15.64 -17.76 -3.36
C VAL A 326 -15.52 -16.90 -4.62
N ALA A 327 -16.57 -16.87 -5.44
CA ALA A 327 -16.75 -15.84 -6.46
C ALA A 327 -17.61 -14.72 -5.88
N THR A 328 -17.17 -13.48 -6.02
CA THR A 328 -17.80 -12.29 -5.44
C THR A 328 -18.12 -11.29 -6.55
N LEU A 329 -19.32 -10.74 -6.51
CA LEU A 329 -19.71 -9.51 -7.18
C LEU A 329 -20.09 -8.48 -6.11
N LEU A 330 -19.37 -7.37 -6.07
CA LEU A 330 -19.63 -6.24 -5.17
C LEU A 330 -20.10 -5.03 -5.99
N VAL A 331 -21.23 -4.45 -5.61
CA VAL A 331 -21.77 -3.20 -6.17
C VAL A 331 -21.79 -2.13 -5.09
N ILE A 332 -21.24 -0.97 -5.39
CA ILE A 332 -21.23 0.19 -4.48
C ILE A 332 -22.37 1.12 -4.90
N ALA A 333 -23.34 1.33 -4.01
CA ALA A 333 -24.51 2.16 -4.26
C ALA A 333 -24.30 3.59 -3.75
N LYS A 334 -25.05 4.54 -4.34
CA LYS A 334 -25.29 5.85 -3.71
C LYS A 334 -26.21 5.67 -2.50
N ASP A 335 -26.18 6.63 -1.58
CA ASP A 335 -27.00 6.59 -0.36
C ASP A 335 -28.49 6.50 -0.68
N GLY A 336 -29.19 5.55 -0.04
CA GLY A 336 -30.60 5.27 -0.25
C GLY A 336 -30.92 4.42 -1.49
N GLU A 337 -29.94 4.13 -2.34
CA GLU A 337 -30.14 3.48 -3.64
C GLU A 337 -29.91 1.96 -3.59
N TRP A 338 -29.80 1.35 -2.41
CA TRP A 338 -29.54 -0.09 -2.27
C TRP A 338 -30.46 -0.98 -3.12
N LYS A 339 -31.74 -0.62 -3.28
CA LYS A 339 -32.71 -1.41 -4.05
C LYS A 339 -32.44 -1.34 -5.56
N ALA A 340 -32.12 -0.14 -6.06
CA ALA A 340 -31.75 0.08 -7.46
C ALA A 340 -30.42 -0.62 -7.77
N ALA A 341 -29.42 -0.49 -6.87
CA ALA A 341 -28.15 -1.16 -6.99
C ALA A 341 -28.27 -2.70 -6.92
N THR A 342 -29.17 -3.23 -6.07
CA THR A 342 -29.47 -4.68 -6.03
C THR A 342 -30.02 -5.17 -7.36
N THR A 343 -30.93 -4.40 -7.97
CA THR A 343 -31.50 -4.69 -9.29
C THR A 343 -30.41 -4.69 -10.37
N ILE A 344 -29.54 -3.67 -10.38
CA ILE A 344 -28.44 -3.57 -11.35
C ILE A 344 -27.45 -4.73 -11.17
N GLY A 345 -27.06 -5.04 -9.92
CA GLY A 345 -26.16 -6.13 -9.61
C GLY A 345 -26.69 -7.49 -10.09
N GLU A 346 -27.95 -7.80 -9.75
CA GLU A 346 -28.63 -9.01 -10.19
C GLU A 346 -28.70 -9.08 -11.73
N GLN A 347 -29.14 -8.01 -12.39
CA GLN A 347 -29.29 -7.99 -13.84
C GLN A 347 -27.96 -8.10 -14.56
N GLN A 348 -26.89 -7.43 -14.11
CA GLN A 348 -25.58 -7.56 -14.76
C GLN A 348 -24.98 -8.94 -14.54
N LEU A 349 -25.13 -9.53 -13.34
CA LEU A 349 -24.71 -10.90 -13.08
C LEU A 349 -25.46 -11.89 -13.99
N ARG A 350 -26.80 -11.77 -14.08
CA ARG A 350 -27.62 -12.61 -14.94
C ARG A 350 -27.32 -12.39 -16.42
N ARG A 351 -27.12 -11.15 -16.86
CA ARG A 351 -26.74 -10.79 -18.24
C ARG A 351 -25.41 -11.44 -18.63
N ALA A 352 -24.40 -11.37 -17.77
CA ALA A 352 -23.10 -12.00 -18.00
C ALA A 352 -23.22 -13.54 -18.02
N ARG A 353 -24.04 -14.14 -17.15
CA ARG A 353 -24.30 -15.60 -17.18
C ARG A 353 -25.07 -16.05 -18.42
N GLN A 354 -26.02 -15.24 -18.90
CA GLN A 354 -26.92 -15.61 -20.01
C GLN A 354 -26.31 -15.34 -21.38
N TYR A 355 -25.63 -14.21 -21.56
CA TYR A 355 -25.11 -13.76 -22.87
C TYR A 355 -23.59 -13.63 -22.93
N GLY A 356 -22.90 -13.75 -21.80
CA GLY A 356 -21.45 -13.67 -21.77
C GLY A 356 -20.89 -12.27 -22.04
N PHE A 357 -19.74 -12.25 -22.70
CA PHE A 357 -18.90 -11.08 -22.99
C PHE A 357 -18.61 -10.95 -24.49
N THR A 358 -18.35 -9.72 -24.93
CA THR A 358 -18.04 -9.39 -26.32
C THR A 358 -16.57 -9.65 -26.66
N ALA A 359 -16.21 -9.66 -27.95
CA ALA A 359 -14.82 -9.88 -28.34
C ALA A 359 -13.92 -8.70 -27.92
N SER A 360 -14.43 -7.47 -28.02
CA SER A 360 -13.73 -6.25 -27.62
C SER A 360 -13.45 -6.20 -26.11
N GLU A 361 -14.40 -6.62 -25.27
CA GLU A 361 -14.23 -6.71 -23.81
C GLU A 361 -13.07 -7.65 -23.44
N ILE A 362 -12.94 -8.77 -24.16
CA ILE A 362 -11.90 -9.76 -23.89
C ILE A 362 -10.53 -9.32 -24.43
N THR A 363 -10.50 -8.79 -25.64
CA THR A 363 -9.26 -8.44 -26.35
C THR A 363 -8.43 -7.42 -25.58
N GLU A 364 -9.08 -6.40 -25.03
CA GLU A 364 -8.44 -5.37 -24.22
C GLU A 364 -7.78 -5.94 -22.96
N ILE A 365 -8.50 -6.79 -22.21
CA ILE A 365 -8.00 -7.37 -20.97
C ILE A 365 -6.83 -8.33 -21.26
N LYS A 366 -6.92 -9.11 -22.35
CA LYS A 366 -5.82 -9.97 -22.81
C LYS A 366 -4.57 -9.17 -23.18
N ALA A 367 -4.73 -8.03 -23.86
CA ALA A 367 -3.62 -7.16 -24.21
C ALA A 367 -2.88 -6.68 -22.95
N ASN A 368 -3.62 -6.26 -21.91
CA ASN A 368 -3.04 -5.87 -20.62
C ASN A 368 -2.32 -7.03 -19.92
N ILE A 369 -2.92 -8.22 -19.88
CA ILE A 369 -2.28 -9.42 -19.29
C ILE A 369 -0.98 -9.76 -20.01
N LEU A 370 -1.01 -9.81 -21.34
CA LEU A 370 0.17 -10.14 -22.14
C LEU A 370 1.28 -9.11 -21.95
N ALA A 371 0.95 -7.82 -21.95
CA ALA A 371 1.92 -6.75 -21.72
C ALA A 371 2.54 -6.86 -20.31
N ASN A 372 1.72 -7.12 -19.29
CA ASN A 372 2.22 -7.32 -17.93
C ASN A 372 3.15 -8.52 -17.81
N LEU A 373 2.82 -9.65 -18.45
CA LEU A 373 3.68 -10.85 -18.45
C LEU A 373 4.99 -10.63 -19.23
N LYS A 374 4.93 -9.94 -20.38
CA LYS A 374 6.13 -9.55 -21.13
C LYS A 374 7.03 -8.66 -20.31
N ASN A 375 6.46 -7.62 -19.70
CA ASN A 375 7.20 -6.71 -18.83
C ASN A 375 7.79 -7.45 -17.63
N ALA A 376 7.06 -8.39 -17.02
CA ALA A 376 7.56 -9.18 -15.89
C ALA A 376 8.72 -10.10 -16.28
N ALA A 377 8.69 -10.69 -17.48
CA ALA A 377 9.78 -11.49 -18.04
C ALA A 377 11.01 -10.62 -18.36
N GLU A 378 10.81 -9.48 -19.04
CA GLU A 378 11.91 -8.55 -19.33
C GLU A 378 12.54 -7.99 -18.04
N GLN A 379 11.73 -7.71 -17.02
CA GLN A 379 12.14 -7.12 -15.74
C GLN A 379 12.50 -8.17 -14.68
N ALA A 380 12.64 -9.45 -15.03
CA ALA A 380 12.80 -10.55 -14.08
C ALA A 380 14.01 -10.34 -13.15
N ASP A 381 15.15 -9.93 -13.69
CA ASP A 381 16.37 -9.63 -12.94
C ASP A 381 16.23 -8.38 -12.07
N GLY A 382 15.37 -7.44 -12.47
CA GLY A 382 15.05 -6.22 -11.75
C GLY A 382 14.00 -6.39 -10.64
N ARG A 383 13.48 -7.59 -10.39
CA ARG A 383 12.57 -7.84 -9.26
C ARG A 383 13.31 -7.66 -7.93
N LYS A 384 12.65 -7.17 -6.88
CA LYS A 384 13.27 -7.08 -5.55
C LYS A 384 13.40 -8.48 -4.93
N SER A 385 14.54 -8.77 -4.29
CA SER A 385 14.77 -10.03 -3.55
C SER A 385 13.66 -10.32 -2.53
N SER A 386 13.19 -9.30 -1.80
CA SER A 386 12.07 -9.42 -0.85
C SER A 386 10.76 -9.82 -1.52
N ALA A 387 10.44 -9.27 -2.69
CA ALA A 387 9.23 -9.63 -3.44
C ALA A 387 9.29 -11.06 -3.99
N ILE A 388 10.47 -11.56 -4.37
CA ILE A 388 10.66 -12.95 -4.76
C ILE A 388 10.52 -13.87 -3.54
N ALA A 389 11.13 -13.50 -2.40
CA ALA A 389 11.03 -14.27 -1.16
C ALA A 389 9.56 -14.42 -0.72
N ASP A 390 8.80 -13.33 -0.72
CA ASP A 390 7.36 -13.34 -0.40
C ASP A 390 6.56 -14.23 -1.36
N ALA A 391 6.90 -14.22 -2.67
CA ALA A 391 6.23 -15.07 -3.65
C ALA A 391 6.52 -16.57 -3.44
N LEU A 392 7.77 -16.93 -3.13
CA LEU A 392 8.15 -18.31 -2.81
C LEU A 392 7.51 -18.79 -1.50
N THR A 393 7.42 -17.91 -0.50
CA THR A 393 6.73 -18.20 0.75
C THR A 393 5.25 -18.49 0.51
N ARG A 394 4.53 -17.62 -0.22
CA ARG A 394 3.12 -17.87 -0.58
C ARG A 394 2.95 -19.16 -1.39
N ALA A 395 3.84 -19.42 -2.34
CA ALA A 395 3.79 -20.65 -3.13
C ALA A 395 3.91 -21.91 -2.25
N SER A 396 4.76 -21.89 -1.21
CA SER A 396 4.84 -22.99 -0.24
C SER A 396 3.55 -23.16 0.57
N LEU A 397 2.97 -22.04 1.04
CA LEU A 397 1.79 -22.04 1.92
C LEU A 397 0.49 -22.41 1.20
N SER A 398 0.41 -22.14 -0.10
CA SER A 398 -0.73 -22.46 -0.95
C SER A 398 -0.53 -23.71 -1.82
N ASP A 399 0.56 -24.47 -1.59
CA ASP A 399 0.96 -25.64 -2.38
C ASP A 399 0.97 -25.39 -3.91
N GLN A 400 1.44 -24.20 -4.31
CA GLN A 400 1.55 -23.78 -5.70
C GLN A 400 2.97 -23.99 -6.25
N VAL A 401 3.07 -24.26 -7.55
CA VAL A 401 4.37 -24.30 -8.24
C VAL A 401 4.84 -22.87 -8.55
N PRO A 402 5.94 -22.37 -7.95
CA PRO A 402 6.46 -21.05 -8.28
C PRO A 402 7.09 -21.07 -9.68
N LEU A 403 6.60 -20.21 -10.57
CA LEU A 403 7.09 -20.09 -11.94
C LEU A 403 8.09 -18.95 -12.07
N ALA A 404 9.12 -19.16 -12.89
CA ALA A 404 9.92 -18.06 -13.43
C ALA A 404 9.03 -17.15 -14.30
N PRO A 405 9.25 -15.83 -14.35
CA PRO A 405 8.45 -14.92 -15.17
C PRO A 405 8.34 -15.33 -16.66
N GLU A 406 9.42 -15.83 -17.24
CA GLU A 406 9.48 -16.29 -18.63
C GLU A 406 8.61 -17.54 -18.83
N THR A 407 8.61 -18.45 -17.85
CA THR A 407 7.75 -19.65 -17.84
C THR A 407 6.28 -19.25 -17.75
N ALA A 408 5.93 -18.27 -16.90
CA ALA A 408 4.56 -17.76 -16.80
C ALA A 408 4.09 -17.11 -18.12
N LEU A 409 4.95 -16.32 -18.77
CA LEU A 409 4.68 -15.76 -20.09
C LEU A 409 4.46 -16.86 -21.14
N ALA A 410 5.36 -17.85 -21.19
CA ALA A 410 5.26 -18.96 -22.14
C ALA A 410 3.98 -19.80 -21.91
N ALA A 411 3.63 -20.06 -20.64
CA ALA A 411 2.41 -20.77 -20.28
C ALA A 411 1.16 -20.00 -20.75
N TYR A 412 1.11 -18.68 -20.53
CA TYR A 412 0.02 -17.85 -21.03
C TYR A 412 -0.04 -17.82 -22.56
N GLN A 413 1.10 -17.67 -23.24
CA GLN A 413 1.16 -17.67 -24.70
C GLN A 413 0.64 -18.98 -25.30
N ALA A 414 0.98 -20.12 -24.69
CA ALA A 414 0.52 -21.44 -25.13
C ALA A 414 -1.00 -21.60 -25.08
N ILE A 415 -1.68 -20.88 -24.18
CA ILE A 415 -3.14 -20.94 -24.01
C ILE A 415 -3.87 -19.73 -24.58
N SER A 416 -3.18 -18.65 -24.96
CA SER A 416 -3.79 -17.35 -25.25
C SER A 416 -4.83 -17.42 -26.36
N ASP A 417 -4.58 -18.20 -27.42
CA ASP A 417 -5.51 -18.38 -28.54
C ASP A 417 -6.79 -19.10 -28.12
N SER A 418 -6.73 -19.93 -27.08
CA SER A 418 -7.90 -20.64 -26.53
C SER A 418 -8.71 -19.81 -25.54
N ILE A 419 -8.26 -18.59 -25.22
CA ILE A 419 -8.97 -17.62 -24.37
C ILE A 419 -9.70 -16.66 -25.31
N ASP A 420 -10.90 -17.07 -25.75
CA ASP A 420 -11.81 -16.27 -26.55
C ASP A 420 -13.07 -15.89 -25.76
N ALA A 421 -13.94 -15.06 -26.36
CA ALA A 421 -15.17 -14.60 -25.72
C ALA A 421 -16.09 -15.75 -25.31
N ALA A 422 -16.16 -16.83 -26.10
CA ALA A 422 -17.01 -17.98 -25.81
C ALA A 422 -16.47 -18.76 -24.60
N ALA A 423 -15.17 -19.04 -24.55
CA ALA A 423 -14.53 -19.73 -23.44
C ALA A 423 -14.60 -18.94 -22.14
N VAL A 424 -14.38 -17.62 -22.20
CA VAL A 424 -14.49 -16.73 -21.02
C VAL A 424 -15.93 -16.73 -20.50
N SER A 425 -16.90 -16.62 -21.41
CA SER A 425 -18.33 -16.65 -21.05
C SER A 425 -18.75 -17.97 -20.43
N ALA A 426 -18.27 -19.10 -20.97
CA ALA A 426 -18.54 -20.43 -20.43
C ALA A 426 -17.91 -20.62 -19.04
N ALA A 427 -16.67 -20.16 -18.83
CA ALA A 427 -16.01 -20.22 -17.52
C ALA A 427 -16.78 -19.39 -16.48
N PHE A 428 -17.22 -18.19 -16.85
CA PHE A 428 -18.04 -17.34 -15.97
C PHE A 428 -19.38 -17.99 -15.62
N ALA A 429 -20.07 -18.57 -16.60
CA ALA A 429 -21.33 -19.27 -16.37
C ALA A 429 -21.16 -20.47 -15.42
N GLY A 430 -20.04 -21.21 -15.54
CA GLY A 430 -19.69 -22.32 -14.64
C GLY A 430 -19.32 -21.86 -13.23
N LEU A 431 -18.52 -20.80 -13.11
CA LEU A 431 -18.15 -20.19 -11.82
C LEU A 431 -19.38 -19.74 -11.03
N TRP A 432 -20.41 -19.25 -11.73
CA TRP A 432 -21.69 -18.83 -11.17
C TRP A 432 -22.82 -19.84 -11.41
N ASP A 433 -22.51 -21.12 -11.60
CA ASP A 433 -23.53 -22.15 -11.79
C ASP A 433 -24.46 -22.22 -10.56
N GLY A 434 -25.76 -22.39 -10.80
CA GLY A 434 -26.79 -22.28 -9.76
C GLY A 434 -27.04 -20.88 -9.18
N GLY A 435 -26.27 -19.86 -9.60
CA GLY A 435 -26.41 -18.48 -9.10
C GLY A 435 -25.82 -18.26 -7.70
N PRO A 436 -25.98 -17.07 -7.11
CA PRO A 436 -25.38 -16.74 -5.81
C PRO A 436 -25.87 -17.68 -4.70
N THR A 437 -24.97 -18.02 -3.78
CA THR A 437 -25.28 -18.70 -2.50
C THR A 437 -25.53 -17.72 -1.37
N LEU A 438 -25.08 -16.47 -1.50
CA LEU A 438 -25.30 -15.39 -0.56
C LEU A 438 -25.60 -14.09 -1.31
N VAL A 439 -26.58 -13.33 -0.83
CA VAL A 439 -26.78 -11.92 -1.18
C VAL A 439 -26.77 -11.13 0.12
N HIS A 440 -25.75 -10.29 0.29
CA HIS A 440 -25.53 -9.46 1.48
C HIS A 440 -25.70 -7.98 1.13
N VAL A 441 -26.70 -7.34 1.72
CA VAL A 441 -26.97 -5.91 1.51
C VAL A 441 -26.59 -5.14 2.77
N SER A 442 -25.54 -4.35 2.64
CA SER A 442 -25.05 -3.46 3.68
C SER A 442 -25.58 -2.05 3.45
N THR A 443 -26.22 -1.46 4.45
CA THR A 443 -26.84 -0.13 4.36
C THR A 443 -26.46 0.77 5.54
N LYS A 444 -26.71 2.07 5.42
CA LYS A 444 -26.48 3.02 6.52
C LYS A 444 -27.54 2.93 7.61
N THR A 445 -28.78 2.65 7.19
CA THR A 445 -29.94 2.49 8.06
C THR A 445 -30.48 1.08 7.92
N VAL A 446 -31.22 0.60 8.92
CA VAL A 446 -31.89 -0.70 8.85
C VAL A 446 -32.77 -0.75 7.60
N VAL A 447 -32.59 -1.79 6.77
CA VAL A 447 -33.45 -2.02 5.60
C VAL A 447 -34.88 -2.24 6.08
N GLU A 448 -35.79 -1.36 5.68
CA GLU A 448 -37.22 -1.52 5.99
C GLU A 448 -37.74 -2.85 5.42
N GLY A 449 -38.37 -3.66 6.28
CA GLY A 449 -38.80 -5.01 5.92
C GLY A 449 -37.70 -6.07 5.92
N GLY A 450 -36.44 -5.72 6.23
CA GLY A 450 -35.31 -6.63 6.43
C GLY A 450 -35.00 -7.54 5.23
N ASN A 451 -34.50 -8.75 5.51
CA ASN A 451 -34.18 -9.75 4.47
C ASN A 451 -35.33 -10.04 3.49
N PRO A 452 -36.62 -10.12 3.92
CA PRO A 452 -37.76 -10.26 3.01
C PRO A 452 -37.85 -9.17 1.94
N ALA A 453 -37.53 -7.91 2.27
CA ALA A 453 -37.57 -6.80 1.30
C ALA A 453 -36.50 -6.95 0.22
N ILE A 454 -35.30 -7.41 0.61
CA ILE A 454 -34.21 -7.71 -0.33
C ILE A 454 -34.59 -8.88 -1.23
N ALA A 455 -35.15 -9.96 -0.66
CA ALA A 455 -35.64 -11.11 -1.42
C ALA A 455 -36.74 -10.73 -2.44
N ALA A 456 -37.63 -9.82 -2.04
CA ALA A 456 -38.66 -9.28 -2.94
C ALA A 456 -38.04 -8.44 -4.08
N ALA A 457 -37.03 -7.61 -3.80
CA ALA A 457 -36.32 -6.84 -4.82
C ALA A 457 -35.62 -7.75 -5.86
N LEU A 458 -34.96 -8.83 -5.40
CA LEU A 458 -34.36 -9.84 -6.28
C LEU A 458 -35.41 -10.54 -7.14
N THR A 459 -36.54 -10.92 -6.54
CA THR A 459 -37.65 -11.57 -7.26
C THR A 459 -38.26 -10.66 -8.33
N GLU A 460 -38.39 -9.36 -8.04
CA GLU A 460 -38.88 -8.39 -9.01
C GLU A 460 -37.88 -8.16 -10.15
N SER A 461 -36.59 -8.00 -9.81
CA SER A 461 -35.52 -7.85 -10.80
C SER A 461 -35.47 -9.02 -11.79
N ALA A 462 -35.66 -10.25 -11.30
CA ALA A 462 -35.65 -11.46 -12.12
C ALA A 462 -36.74 -11.49 -13.19
N LYS A 463 -37.83 -10.72 -13.05
CA LYS A 463 -38.90 -10.61 -14.05
C LYS A 463 -38.50 -9.74 -15.25
N VAL A 464 -37.51 -8.87 -15.09
CA VAL A 464 -37.02 -7.99 -16.16
C VAL A 464 -36.07 -8.76 -17.06
N ALA A 465 -36.38 -8.80 -18.36
CA ALA A 465 -35.52 -9.43 -19.36
C ALA A 465 -34.23 -8.62 -19.55
N VAL A 466 -33.08 -9.29 -19.47
CA VAL A 466 -31.78 -8.71 -19.80
C VAL A 466 -31.50 -8.84 -21.31
N THR A 467 -30.73 -7.92 -21.86
CA THR A 467 -30.36 -7.87 -23.29
C THR A 467 -28.92 -8.32 -23.52
N ALA A 468 -28.58 -8.76 -24.73
CA ALA A 468 -27.19 -9.08 -25.08
C ALA A 468 -26.27 -7.84 -24.99
N PRO A 469 -24.97 -8.00 -24.68
CA PRO A 469 -24.00 -6.91 -24.77
C PRO A 469 -23.75 -6.48 -26.23
N VAL A 470 -23.28 -5.25 -26.42
CA VAL A 470 -23.04 -4.65 -27.74
C VAL A 470 -21.53 -4.60 -27.98
N GLU A 471 -21.10 -4.98 -29.19
CA GLU A 471 -19.70 -4.92 -29.61
C GLU A 471 -19.27 -3.46 -29.86
N GLU A 472 -18.11 -3.08 -29.34
CA GLU A 472 -17.58 -1.71 -29.38
C GLU A 472 -16.29 -1.65 -30.22
N VAL A 473 -16.11 -0.56 -30.97
CA VAL A 473 -14.93 -0.36 -31.83
C VAL A 473 -13.94 0.59 -31.18
N THR A 474 -12.66 0.22 -31.14
CA THR A 474 -11.58 1.08 -30.60
C THR A 474 -11.15 2.11 -31.63
N LYS A 475 -11.13 3.40 -31.23
CA LYS A 475 -10.63 4.51 -32.06
C LYS A 475 -9.10 4.59 -32.01
N ALA A 476 -8.50 5.25 -33.00
CA ALA A 476 -7.08 5.59 -32.94
C ALA A 476 -6.82 6.71 -31.93
N PHE A 477 -5.62 6.74 -31.34
CA PHE A 477 -5.19 7.87 -30.51
C PHE A 477 -5.10 9.16 -31.36
N ALA A 478 -5.57 10.28 -30.81
CA ALA A 478 -5.79 11.51 -31.60
C ALA A 478 -4.60 12.48 -31.56
N TYR A 479 -3.71 12.34 -30.58
CA TYR A 479 -2.65 13.32 -30.30
C TYR A 479 -1.29 12.84 -30.82
N GLU A 480 -1.14 12.83 -32.14
CA GLU A 480 0.09 12.36 -32.79
C GLU A 480 1.16 13.46 -32.96
N THR A 481 0.76 14.74 -32.96
CA THR A 481 1.66 15.89 -33.13
C THR A 481 1.24 17.05 -32.24
N PHE A 482 2.24 17.78 -31.72
CA PHE A 482 2.07 18.95 -30.85
C PHE A 482 2.66 20.23 -31.45
N GLY A 483 3.09 20.18 -32.72
CA GLY A 483 3.79 21.27 -33.40
C GLY A 483 5.21 20.86 -33.85
N PRO A 484 6.01 21.82 -34.38
CA PRO A 484 7.41 21.58 -34.71
C PRO A 484 8.21 21.19 -33.47
N ALA A 485 9.15 20.24 -33.63
CA ALA A 485 9.98 19.79 -32.52
C ALA A 485 10.77 20.97 -31.90
N GLY A 486 10.78 21.01 -30.56
CA GLY A 486 11.51 22.00 -29.78
C GLY A 486 13.01 21.95 -30.04
N LYS A 487 13.64 23.12 -30.13
CA LYS A 487 15.10 23.25 -30.31
C LYS A 487 15.81 23.13 -28.97
N VAL A 488 16.81 22.27 -28.86
CA VAL A 488 17.73 22.22 -27.71
C VAL A 488 18.63 23.47 -27.71
N VAL A 489 18.72 24.14 -26.57
CA VAL A 489 19.57 25.34 -26.35
C VAL A 489 20.69 25.12 -25.34
N ALA A 490 20.57 24.09 -24.49
CA ALA A 490 21.66 23.61 -23.64
C ALA A 490 21.56 22.10 -23.45
N ASP A 491 22.70 21.42 -23.36
CA ASP A 491 22.85 19.98 -23.10
C ASP A 491 24.16 19.79 -22.33
N THR A 492 24.06 19.43 -21.05
CA THR A 492 25.20 19.31 -20.14
C THR A 492 25.10 18.05 -19.30
N THR A 493 26.19 17.68 -18.62
CA THR A 493 26.22 16.48 -17.77
C THR A 493 26.87 16.79 -16.43
N ILE A 494 26.18 16.42 -15.35
CA ILE A 494 26.69 16.40 -13.98
C ILE A 494 27.42 15.07 -13.80
N ALA A 495 28.72 15.07 -14.08
CA ALA A 495 29.50 13.85 -14.32
C ALA A 495 29.55 12.90 -13.11
N ASP A 496 29.70 13.42 -11.90
CA ASP A 496 29.85 12.63 -10.68
C ASP A 496 28.53 11.93 -10.25
N LEU A 497 27.39 12.51 -10.59
CA LEU A 497 26.07 11.93 -10.33
C LEU A 497 25.52 11.16 -11.55
N GLY A 498 26.16 11.29 -12.71
CA GLY A 498 25.70 10.72 -13.97
C GLY A 498 24.31 11.21 -14.38
N ILE A 499 24.05 12.52 -14.21
CA ILE A 499 22.79 13.16 -14.58
C ILE A 499 23.03 14.05 -15.80
N ARG A 500 22.34 13.78 -16.91
CA ARG A 500 22.36 14.62 -18.11
C ARG A 500 21.19 15.59 -18.08
N THR A 501 21.44 16.86 -18.34
CA THR A 501 20.44 17.92 -18.29
C THR A 501 20.34 18.62 -19.64
N VAL A 502 19.12 18.84 -20.10
CA VAL A 502 18.80 19.42 -21.41
C VAL A 502 17.79 20.53 -21.21
N ARG A 503 17.99 21.65 -21.92
CA ARG A 503 17.06 22.79 -21.93
C ARG A 503 16.59 23.05 -23.36
N PHE A 504 15.29 23.18 -23.54
CA PHE A 504 14.67 23.52 -24.82
C PHE A 504 14.41 25.02 -24.93
N ALA A 505 14.36 25.54 -26.16
CA ALA A 505 14.14 26.95 -26.45
C ALA A 505 12.80 27.48 -25.94
N ASN A 506 11.81 26.60 -25.75
CA ASN A 506 10.51 26.95 -25.19
C ASN A 506 10.50 26.98 -23.65
N GLY A 507 11.63 26.73 -22.97
CA GLY A 507 11.74 26.78 -21.50
C GLY A 507 11.58 25.43 -20.79
N VAL A 508 11.22 24.35 -21.51
CA VAL A 508 11.17 23.00 -20.93
C VAL A 508 12.57 22.53 -20.53
N GLN A 509 12.66 21.92 -19.36
CA GLN A 509 13.87 21.31 -18.81
C GLN A 509 13.68 19.78 -18.73
N LEU A 510 14.68 19.03 -19.19
CA LEU A 510 14.72 17.57 -19.15
C LEU A 510 15.99 17.14 -18.41
N ASN A 511 15.83 16.25 -17.45
CA ASN A 511 16.90 15.65 -16.66
C ASN A 511 16.81 14.14 -16.76
N MET A 512 17.95 13.50 -17.00
CA MET A 512 18.01 12.07 -17.30
C MET A 512 19.10 11.40 -16.48
N LYS A 513 18.78 10.23 -15.94
CA LYS A 513 19.75 9.32 -15.35
C LYS A 513 19.55 7.91 -15.87
N LYS A 514 20.51 7.45 -16.68
CA LYS A 514 20.55 6.05 -17.11
C LYS A 514 21.00 5.15 -15.97
N THR A 515 20.29 4.05 -15.77
CA THR A 515 20.61 2.99 -14.80
C THR A 515 20.34 1.62 -15.43
N ASP A 516 20.87 0.57 -14.81
CA ASP A 516 20.69 -0.84 -15.20
C ASP A 516 19.99 -1.67 -14.11
N PHE A 517 19.38 -1.02 -13.11
CA PHE A 517 18.79 -1.70 -11.95
C PHE A 517 17.56 -2.55 -12.29
N VAL A 518 16.76 -2.09 -13.27
CA VAL A 518 15.55 -2.78 -13.72
C VAL A 518 15.48 -2.67 -15.25
N PRO A 519 15.72 -3.76 -16.00
CA PRO A 519 15.73 -3.74 -17.46
C PRO A 519 14.43 -3.22 -18.07
N GLY A 520 14.49 -2.42 -19.14
CA GLY A 520 13.31 -1.91 -19.85
C GLY A 520 12.42 -0.93 -19.06
N GLN A 521 12.61 -0.75 -17.75
CA GLN A 521 11.82 0.17 -16.93
C GLN A 521 12.32 1.61 -17.05
N VAL A 522 11.39 2.55 -17.22
CA VAL A 522 11.65 3.98 -17.14
C VAL A 522 10.72 4.59 -16.10
N LEU A 523 11.27 5.10 -15.00
CA LEU A 523 10.55 6.00 -14.10
C LEU A 523 10.53 7.40 -14.71
N TRP A 524 9.38 8.04 -14.68
CA TRP A 524 9.20 9.37 -15.20
C TRP A 524 8.46 10.23 -14.17
N ARG A 525 8.82 11.51 -14.12
CA ARG A 525 8.13 12.53 -13.34
C ARG A 525 8.22 13.84 -14.10
N ALA A 526 7.09 14.52 -14.25
CA ALA A 526 6.98 15.84 -14.87
C ALA A 526 6.33 16.79 -13.86
N GLU A 527 6.97 17.92 -13.63
CA GLU A 527 6.52 18.98 -12.74
C GLU A 527 6.14 20.20 -13.55
N ILE A 528 4.95 20.75 -13.27
CA ILE A 528 4.33 21.81 -14.07
C ILE A 528 3.86 22.94 -13.15
N GLY A 529 4.36 24.15 -13.42
CA GLY A 529 3.88 25.35 -12.75
C GLY A 529 4.28 25.46 -11.28
N SER A 530 3.32 25.87 -10.45
CA SER A 530 3.54 26.28 -9.06
C SER A 530 2.78 25.40 -8.04
N GLY A 531 1.98 24.43 -8.48
CA GLY A 531 1.23 23.53 -7.60
C GLY A 531 0.15 24.23 -6.76
N ALA A 532 -0.06 23.71 -5.55
CA ALA A 532 -1.08 24.17 -4.61
C ALA A 532 -0.78 25.56 -4.01
N ARG A 533 0.47 26.05 -4.04
CA ARG A 533 0.81 27.36 -3.43
C ARG A 533 0.10 28.56 -4.08
N VAL A 534 -0.39 28.39 -5.31
CA VAL A 534 -1.15 29.42 -6.05
C VAL A 534 -2.65 29.09 -6.15
N PHE A 535 -3.11 28.04 -5.46
CA PHE A 535 -4.53 27.73 -5.38
C PHE A 535 -5.28 28.80 -4.58
N PRO A 536 -6.56 29.03 -4.88
CA PRO A 536 -7.38 29.95 -4.09
C PRO A 536 -7.51 29.45 -2.64
N GLN A 537 -7.41 30.37 -1.69
CA GLN A 537 -7.74 30.08 -0.28
C GLN A 537 -9.25 29.81 -0.12
N GLY A 538 -9.62 29.12 0.96
CA GLY A 538 -11.00 28.78 1.29
C GLY A 538 -11.52 27.55 0.54
N LYS A 539 -10.63 26.76 -0.06
CA LYS A 539 -10.95 25.53 -0.81
C LYS A 539 -10.08 24.35 -0.33
N PRO A 540 -10.12 23.98 0.97
CA PRO A 540 -9.33 22.88 1.49
C PRO A 540 -9.63 21.57 0.75
N GLY A 541 -8.57 20.84 0.37
CA GLY A 541 -8.68 19.58 -0.39
C GLY A 541 -8.87 19.73 -1.90
N LEU A 542 -8.72 20.94 -2.46
CA LEU A 542 -8.77 21.17 -3.91
C LEU A 542 -7.68 20.40 -4.68
N ASP A 543 -6.51 20.22 -4.07
CA ASP A 543 -5.41 19.37 -4.54
C ASP A 543 -5.82 17.89 -4.65
N ILE A 544 -6.50 17.36 -3.62
CA ILE A 544 -7.01 15.98 -3.61
C ILE A 544 -8.08 15.79 -4.69
N ALA A 545 -9.03 16.73 -4.78
CA ALA A 545 -10.08 16.69 -5.79
C ALA A 545 -9.50 16.77 -7.21
N ALA A 546 -8.53 17.66 -7.44
CA ALA A 546 -7.82 17.77 -8.71
C ALA A 546 -7.12 16.45 -9.10
N GLY A 547 -6.47 15.79 -8.13
CA GLY A 547 -5.86 14.48 -8.30
C GLY A 547 -6.83 13.42 -8.84
N ILE A 548 -7.95 13.25 -8.13
CA ILE A 548 -8.94 12.22 -8.44
C ILE A 548 -9.71 12.52 -9.73
N MET A 549 -10.11 13.79 -9.92
CA MET A 549 -10.86 14.20 -11.11
C MET A 549 -10.01 14.06 -12.38
N THR A 550 -8.79 14.61 -12.42
CA THR A 550 -7.96 14.58 -13.64
C THR A 550 -7.55 13.16 -14.06
N GLN A 551 -7.46 12.23 -13.11
CA GLN A 551 -7.21 10.81 -13.39
C GLN A 551 -8.40 10.13 -14.08
N SER A 552 -9.63 10.56 -13.76
CA SER A 552 -10.87 9.98 -14.26
C SER A 552 -11.52 10.77 -15.40
N ASP A 553 -10.96 11.93 -15.77
CA ASP A 553 -11.58 12.85 -16.72
C ASP A 553 -11.34 12.48 -18.19
N GLY A 554 -10.22 11.85 -18.53
CA GLY A 554 -9.80 11.56 -19.89
C GLY A 554 -9.14 12.76 -20.61
N LEU A 555 -9.25 12.82 -21.94
CA LEU A 555 -8.70 13.90 -22.79
C LEU A 555 -9.80 14.57 -23.62
N GLY A 556 -9.59 15.76 -24.15
CA GLY A 556 -10.61 16.48 -24.92
C GLY A 556 -11.20 15.65 -26.09
N GLN A 557 -10.37 14.88 -26.79
CA GLN A 557 -10.76 14.04 -27.93
C GLN A 557 -11.13 12.58 -27.56
N HIS A 558 -10.83 12.13 -26.34
CA HIS A 558 -11.07 10.75 -25.92
C HIS A 558 -11.65 10.69 -24.52
N ASP A 559 -12.80 10.04 -24.38
CA ASP A 559 -13.35 9.79 -23.05
C ASP A 559 -12.52 8.73 -22.28
N PRO A 560 -12.75 8.58 -20.97
CA PRO A 560 -12.00 7.63 -20.16
C PRO A 560 -12.08 6.16 -20.64
N GLU A 561 -13.22 5.74 -21.20
CA GLU A 561 -13.40 4.37 -21.69
C GLU A 561 -12.73 4.15 -23.04
N GLU A 562 -12.76 5.16 -23.92
CA GLU A 562 -11.99 5.17 -25.16
C GLU A 562 -10.50 5.13 -24.89
N LEU A 563 -9.99 5.95 -23.96
CA LEU A 563 -8.57 5.93 -23.58
C LEU A 563 -8.15 4.60 -22.97
N ARG A 564 -8.97 4.01 -22.11
CA ARG A 564 -8.70 2.69 -21.53
C ARG A 564 -8.46 1.65 -22.64
N ARG A 565 -9.32 1.63 -23.67
CA ARG A 565 -9.18 0.76 -24.84
C ARG A 565 -7.96 1.09 -25.70
N ILE A 566 -7.68 2.37 -25.94
CA ILE A 566 -6.52 2.82 -26.72
C ILE A 566 -5.20 2.42 -26.06
N LEU A 567 -5.13 2.52 -24.73
CA LEU A 567 -3.94 2.23 -23.94
C LEU A 567 -3.81 0.75 -23.55
N ALA A 568 -4.74 -0.10 -23.97
CA ALA A 568 -4.70 -1.53 -23.71
C ALA A 568 -3.40 -2.16 -24.19
N GLY A 569 -2.72 -2.89 -23.30
CA GLY A 569 -1.42 -3.50 -23.55
C GLY A 569 -0.25 -2.53 -23.58
N ARG A 570 -0.44 -1.27 -23.17
CA ARG A 570 0.60 -0.24 -23.09
C ARG A 570 0.85 0.14 -21.63
N LYS A 571 2.10 0.38 -21.25
CA LYS A 571 2.47 0.89 -19.93
C LYS A 571 2.48 2.42 -19.94
N ALA A 572 1.29 3.00 -20.14
CA ALA A 572 1.07 4.43 -20.17
C ALA A 572 -0.27 4.79 -19.51
N SER A 573 -0.34 5.93 -18.84
CA SER A 573 -1.52 6.35 -18.07
C SER A 573 -1.67 7.87 -18.02
N THR A 574 -2.91 8.32 -17.84
CA THR A 574 -3.26 9.72 -17.60
C THR A 574 -3.45 10.00 -16.11
N GLY A 575 -3.10 11.20 -15.67
CA GLY A 575 -3.43 11.71 -14.34
C GLY A 575 -2.47 12.81 -13.91
N LEU A 576 -3.00 13.80 -13.18
CA LEU A 576 -2.23 14.89 -12.60
C LEU A 576 -2.51 14.90 -11.10
N SER A 577 -1.48 14.80 -10.27
CA SER A 577 -1.56 15.15 -8.84
C SER A 577 -1.13 16.59 -8.64
N VAL A 578 -1.41 17.13 -7.45
CA VAL A 578 -0.99 18.49 -7.07
C VAL A 578 -0.18 18.39 -5.80
N GLU A 579 1.06 18.85 -5.85
CA GLU A 579 1.94 19.01 -4.70
C GLU A 579 2.03 20.50 -4.33
N GLY A 580 2.74 20.84 -3.24
CA GLY A 580 2.81 22.22 -2.74
C GLY A 580 3.34 23.22 -3.77
N ASP A 581 4.34 22.83 -4.55
CA ASP A 581 5.10 23.68 -5.46
C ASP A 581 5.04 23.27 -6.94
N ALA A 582 4.37 22.17 -7.28
CA ALA A 582 4.15 21.74 -8.66
C ALA A 582 2.83 20.98 -8.86
N ILE A 583 2.26 21.06 -10.07
CA ILE A 583 1.37 20.03 -10.58
C ILE A 583 2.25 18.90 -11.09
N VAL A 584 1.96 17.67 -10.70
CA VAL A 584 2.82 16.52 -10.92
C VAL A 584 2.13 15.49 -11.77
N SER A 585 2.82 14.96 -12.76
CA SER A 585 2.49 13.68 -13.38
C SER A 585 3.68 12.76 -13.20
N ALA A 586 3.49 11.59 -12.61
CA ALA A 586 4.58 10.66 -12.33
C ALA A 586 4.13 9.20 -12.45
N GLY A 587 5.07 8.31 -12.75
CA GLY A 587 4.81 6.89 -12.83
C GLY A 587 5.99 6.08 -13.34
N SER A 588 5.67 4.89 -13.86
CA SER A 588 6.63 4.04 -14.57
C SER A 588 6.10 3.65 -15.94
N SER A 589 6.98 3.56 -16.92
CA SER A 589 6.69 3.12 -18.28
C SER A 589 7.74 2.09 -18.72
N THR A 590 7.63 1.60 -19.95
CA THR A 590 8.67 0.82 -20.61
C THR A 590 9.48 1.72 -21.55
N ARG A 591 10.65 1.26 -22.00
CA ARG A 591 11.40 1.95 -23.04
C ARG A 591 10.58 2.13 -24.32
N GLU A 592 9.69 1.19 -24.63
CA GLU A 592 8.82 1.21 -25.82
C GLU A 592 7.66 2.20 -25.67
N ASP A 593 7.13 2.35 -24.45
CA ASP A 593 5.91 3.13 -24.19
C ASP A 593 6.15 4.55 -23.67
N ILE A 594 7.37 4.88 -23.24
CA ILE A 594 7.68 6.22 -22.71
C ILE A 594 7.37 7.33 -23.73
N GLY A 595 7.53 7.08 -25.02
CA GLY A 595 7.13 8.02 -26.07
C GLY A 595 5.61 8.29 -26.08
N LEU A 596 4.79 7.26 -25.89
CA LEU A 596 3.34 7.41 -25.75
C LEU A 596 2.99 8.13 -24.44
N GLN A 597 3.67 7.82 -23.34
CA GLN A 597 3.48 8.52 -22.07
C GLN A 597 3.74 10.02 -22.19
N LEU A 598 4.82 10.43 -22.87
CA LEU A 598 5.11 11.84 -23.12
C LEU A 598 4.04 12.53 -23.98
N LYS A 599 3.47 11.82 -24.96
CA LYS A 599 2.30 12.31 -25.72
C LYS A 599 1.07 12.46 -24.83
N LEU A 600 0.80 11.53 -23.90
CA LEU A 600 -0.31 11.64 -22.97
C LEU A 600 -0.15 12.85 -22.04
N ILE A 601 1.04 13.07 -21.48
CA ILE A 601 1.32 14.24 -20.63
C ILE A 601 1.10 15.52 -21.44
N ALA A 602 1.66 15.60 -22.66
CA ALA A 602 1.46 16.76 -23.52
C ALA A 602 -0.03 16.99 -23.85
N ALA A 603 -0.79 15.93 -24.15
CA ALA A 603 -2.23 16.01 -24.41
C ALA A 603 -3.02 16.47 -23.18
N GLN A 604 -2.70 15.99 -21.98
CA GLN A 604 -3.34 16.45 -20.74
C GLN A 604 -3.07 17.92 -20.44
N ILE A 605 -1.90 18.43 -20.84
CA ILE A 605 -1.54 19.85 -20.68
C ILE A 605 -2.29 20.70 -21.72
N THR A 606 -2.38 20.26 -22.97
CA THR A 606 -2.90 21.08 -24.08
C THR A 606 -4.40 20.97 -24.32
N ASP A 607 -5.00 19.81 -24.03
CA ASP A 607 -6.41 19.52 -24.28
C ASP A 607 -7.05 18.71 -23.13
N PRO A 608 -7.02 19.23 -21.88
CA PRO A 608 -7.78 18.65 -20.77
C PRO A 608 -9.28 18.76 -21.01
N ALA A 609 -10.05 17.74 -20.63
CA ALA A 609 -11.44 17.60 -21.06
C ALA A 609 -12.46 18.42 -20.24
N TRP A 610 -12.28 18.48 -18.92
CA TRP A 610 -13.17 19.13 -17.94
C TRP A 610 -14.63 18.65 -18.04
N ARG A 611 -14.86 17.33 -18.02
CA ARG A 611 -16.20 16.76 -18.25
C ARG A 611 -17.14 16.95 -17.06
N ALA A 612 -18.39 17.28 -17.36
CA ALA A 612 -19.46 17.37 -16.35
C ALA A 612 -19.73 16.02 -15.66
N THR A 613 -19.61 14.91 -16.41
CA THR A 613 -19.79 13.55 -15.89
C THR A 613 -18.76 13.20 -14.82
N THR A 614 -17.51 13.64 -14.98
CA THR A 614 -16.46 13.49 -13.96
C THR A 614 -16.80 14.30 -12.70
N GLY A 615 -17.32 15.52 -12.85
CA GLY A 615 -17.82 16.31 -11.74
C GLY A 615 -18.97 15.63 -10.97
N ALA A 616 -19.90 15.01 -11.70
CA ALA A 616 -20.99 14.24 -11.09
C ALA A 616 -20.48 12.98 -10.36
N GLN A 617 -19.45 12.31 -10.89
CA GLN A 617 -18.81 11.18 -10.22
C GLN A 617 -18.15 11.61 -8.91
N TRP A 618 -17.41 12.72 -8.91
CA TRP A 618 -16.83 13.30 -7.70
C TRP A 618 -17.87 13.60 -6.63
N ALA A 619 -19.03 14.16 -7.00
CA ALA A 619 -20.10 14.44 -6.05
C ALA A 619 -20.60 13.18 -5.29
N GLY A 620 -20.48 11.99 -5.90
CA GLY A 620 -20.73 10.71 -5.23
C GLY A 620 -19.55 10.19 -4.39
N VAL A 621 -18.32 10.42 -4.83
CA VAL A 621 -17.09 9.91 -4.18
C VAL A 621 -16.67 10.77 -2.97
N ALA A 622 -16.76 12.09 -3.08
CA ALA A 622 -16.26 13.05 -2.09
C ALA A 622 -16.88 12.84 -0.69
N PRO A 623 -18.20 12.61 -0.53
CA PRO A 623 -18.79 12.35 0.79
C PRO A 623 -18.28 11.05 1.41
N VAL A 624 -18.06 10.01 0.60
CA VAL A 624 -17.51 8.72 1.06
C VAL A 624 -16.07 8.90 1.53
N LEU A 625 -15.26 9.61 0.75
CA LEU A 625 -13.87 9.93 1.12
C LEU A 625 -13.81 10.74 2.42
N ALA A 626 -14.58 11.83 2.52
CA ALA A 626 -14.65 12.67 3.72
C ALA A 626 -15.01 11.87 4.97
N LYS A 627 -16.03 11.01 4.84
CA LYS A 627 -16.50 10.14 5.92
C LYS A 627 -15.45 9.12 6.35
N ASN A 628 -14.74 8.49 5.41
CA ASN A 628 -13.68 7.53 5.74
C ASN A 628 -12.55 8.20 6.55
N ILE A 629 -12.16 9.42 6.14
CA ILE A 629 -11.15 10.21 6.87
C ILE A 629 -11.67 10.59 8.26
N LEU A 630 -12.92 11.06 8.38
CA LEU A 630 -13.54 11.41 9.66
C LEU A 630 -13.75 10.19 10.56
N GLY A 631 -13.98 9.00 10.01
CA GLY A 631 -14.26 7.78 10.77
C GLY A 631 -13.02 7.08 11.33
N ASN A 632 -11.81 7.53 10.99
CA ASN A 632 -10.56 6.92 11.42
C ASN A 632 -9.64 7.98 12.07
N PRO A 633 -9.29 7.86 13.37
CA PRO A 633 -8.49 8.86 14.07
C PRO A 633 -7.10 9.08 13.45
N THR A 634 -6.46 8.03 12.94
CA THR A 634 -5.14 8.12 12.31
C THR A 634 -5.21 8.87 10.99
N GLN A 635 -6.17 8.56 10.11
CA GLN A 635 -6.38 9.31 8.86
C GLN A 635 -6.78 10.76 9.16
N ARG A 636 -7.64 10.97 10.16
CA ARG A 636 -8.08 12.29 10.58
C ARG A 636 -6.93 13.14 11.10
N PHE A 637 -6.08 12.58 11.95
CA PHE A 637 -4.89 13.25 12.48
C PHE A 637 -3.90 13.58 11.35
N GLY A 638 -3.55 12.60 10.51
CA GLY A 638 -2.63 12.81 9.38
C GLY A 638 -3.11 13.86 8.38
N SER A 639 -4.43 13.92 8.12
CA SER A 639 -5.00 14.89 7.19
C SER A 639 -5.09 16.32 7.75
N ALA A 640 -5.19 16.51 9.07
CA ALA A 640 -5.28 17.86 9.68
C ALA A 640 -4.00 18.35 10.34
N LEU A 641 -3.04 17.49 10.68
CA LEU A 641 -1.89 17.88 11.49
C LEU A 641 -1.16 19.09 10.92
N SER A 642 -0.77 19.05 9.64
CA SER A 642 -0.07 20.16 8.99
C SER A 642 -0.87 21.47 9.03
N THR A 643 -2.18 21.41 8.77
CA THR A 643 -3.08 22.58 8.86
C THR A 643 -3.10 23.15 10.27
N VAL A 644 -3.21 22.29 11.30
CA VAL A 644 -3.20 22.70 12.71
C VAL A 644 -1.87 23.34 13.12
N LEU A 645 -0.76 22.72 12.71
CA LEU A 645 0.60 23.23 12.96
C LEU A 645 0.93 24.47 12.11
N ALA A 646 0.13 24.79 11.10
CA ALA A 646 0.23 26.02 10.31
C ALA A 646 -0.83 27.06 10.72
N SER A 647 -1.37 26.97 11.92
CA SER A 647 -2.38 27.92 12.45
C SER A 647 -3.65 28.02 11.60
N GLY A 648 -4.07 26.92 10.97
CA GLY A 648 -5.28 26.84 10.17
C GLY A 648 -5.10 27.15 8.68
N ASP A 649 -3.87 27.32 8.21
CA ASP A 649 -3.60 27.60 6.79
C ASP A 649 -3.93 26.39 5.91
N ASP A 650 -4.92 26.56 5.03
CA ASP A 650 -5.49 25.51 4.19
C ASP A 650 -4.64 25.18 2.95
N ARG A 651 -3.50 25.86 2.76
CA ARG A 651 -2.50 25.52 1.74
C ARG A 651 -1.72 24.25 2.10
N VAL A 652 -1.77 23.80 3.35
CA VAL A 652 -1.12 22.58 3.83
C VAL A 652 -2.12 21.68 4.55
N GLY A 653 -2.11 20.38 4.21
CA GLY A 653 -3.09 19.42 4.73
C GLY A 653 -4.50 19.62 4.16
N LEU A 654 -5.45 18.83 4.67
CA LEU A 654 -6.84 18.80 4.20
C LEU A 654 -7.79 19.65 5.06
N GLY A 655 -7.39 20.08 6.25
CA GLY A 655 -8.29 20.80 7.16
C GLY A 655 -9.52 19.96 7.58
N ASP A 656 -10.73 20.43 7.26
CA ASP A 656 -12.00 19.73 7.48
C ASP A 656 -12.43 18.95 6.23
N PRO A 657 -12.42 17.59 6.24
CA PRO A 657 -12.84 16.78 5.11
C PRO A 657 -14.28 17.04 4.66
N ALA A 658 -15.15 17.59 5.52
CA ALA A 658 -16.53 17.94 5.17
C ALA A 658 -16.62 19.01 4.07
N ALA A 659 -15.53 19.71 3.75
CA ALA A 659 -15.46 20.65 2.65
C ALA A 659 -15.30 19.99 1.26
N LEU A 660 -14.83 18.75 1.18
CA LEU A 660 -14.56 18.05 -0.09
C LEU A 660 -15.76 18.02 -1.05
N PRO A 661 -17.00 17.73 -0.60
CA PRO A 661 -18.16 17.68 -1.49
C PRO A 661 -18.51 19.03 -2.15
N ALA A 662 -18.03 20.16 -1.62
CA ALA A 662 -18.27 21.48 -2.18
C ALA A 662 -17.32 21.83 -3.34
N ILE A 663 -16.28 21.03 -3.58
CA ILE A 663 -15.34 21.24 -4.68
C ILE A 663 -15.96 20.77 -6.00
N THR A 664 -15.89 21.61 -7.02
CA THR A 664 -16.46 21.37 -8.34
C THR A 664 -15.38 21.15 -9.40
N MET A 665 -15.77 20.59 -10.55
CA MET A 665 -14.87 20.51 -11.71
C MET A 665 -14.42 21.90 -12.19
N ASP A 666 -15.27 22.92 -12.07
CA ASP A 666 -14.92 24.29 -12.43
C ASP A 666 -13.86 24.89 -11.49
N ASP A 667 -13.90 24.56 -10.20
CA ASP A 667 -12.85 24.95 -9.25
C ASP A 667 -11.49 24.36 -9.67
N VAL A 668 -11.47 23.06 -10.00
CA VAL A 668 -10.26 22.35 -10.47
C VAL A 668 -9.77 22.96 -11.78
N ARG A 669 -10.65 23.16 -12.76
CA ARG A 669 -10.32 23.79 -14.04
C ARG A 669 -9.71 25.18 -13.84
N ALA A 670 -10.31 26.01 -13.00
CA ALA A 670 -9.84 27.36 -12.73
C ALA A 670 -8.44 27.36 -12.07
N ALA A 671 -8.18 26.42 -11.16
CA ALA A 671 -6.90 26.31 -10.46
C ALA A 671 -5.76 25.76 -11.34
N LEU A 672 -6.06 24.81 -12.23
CA LEU A 672 -5.06 24.13 -13.07
C LEU A 672 -4.79 24.84 -14.39
N THR A 673 -5.81 25.36 -15.09
CA THR A 673 -5.68 25.91 -16.46
C THR A 673 -4.56 26.94 -16.63
N PRO A 674 -4.39 27.94 -15.74
CA PRO A 674 -3.30 28.93 -15.90
C PRO A 674 -1.91 28.30 -15.84
N GLN A 675 -1.74 27.31 -14.96
CA GLN A 675 -0.48 26.61 -14.73
C GLN A 675 -0.17 25.64 -15.88
N LEU A 676 -1.17 24.88 -16.35
CA LEU A 676 -1.03 24.01 -17.52
C LEU A 676 -0.69 24.83 -18.78
N SER A 677 -1.25 26.04 -18.93
CA SER A 677 -1.03 26.87 -20.12
C SER A 677 0.35 27.54 -20.18
N LYS A 678 0.93 27.95 -19.04
CA LYS A 678 2.16 28.79 -19.02
C LYS A 678 3.21 28.39 -18.00
N GLY A 679 2.91 27.51 -17.05
CA GLY A 679 3.83 27.09 -15.99
C GLY A 679 5.11 26.47 -16.55
N GLY A 680 6.24 26.66 -15.85
CA GLY A 680 7.47 25.97 -16.21
C GLY A 680 7.27 24.45 -16.16
N ILE A 681 8.01 23.73 -17.01
CA ILE A 681 7.96 22.26 -17.07
C ILE A 681 9.38 21.72 -16.87
N GLU A 682 9.56 20.89 -15.85
CA GLU A 682 10.78 20.11 -15.62
C GLU A 682 10.45 18.62 -15.57
N ILE A 683 11.25 17.80 -16.24
CA ILE A 683 10.98 16.37 -16.43
C ILE A 683 12.20 15.57 -15.97
N GLY A 684 12.00 14.64 -15.06
CA GLY A 684 12.98 13.62 -14.69
C GLY A 684 12.68 12.28 -15.33
N LEU A 685 13.68 11.67 -15.98
CA LEU A 685 13.64 10.30 -16.48
C LEU A 685 14.76 9.47 -15.85
N VAL A 686 14.42 8.37 -15.18
CA VAL A 686 15.38 7.48 -14.52
C VAL A 686 15.11 6.04 -14.91
N GLY A 687 16.13 5.32 -15.39
CA GLY A 687 15.98 3.91 -15.72
C GLY A 687 16.74 3.53 -16.98
N ASP A 688 16.20 2.53 -17.67
CA ASP A 688 16.79 1.95 -18.87
C ASP A 688 16.46 2.75 -20.14
N ILE A 689 17.09 3.92 -20.26
CA ILE A 689 16.80 4.92 -21.30
C ILE A 689 17.85 4.97 -22.41
N ASP A 690 17.38 5.26 -23.63
CA ASP A 690 18.17 5.84 -24.71
C ASP A 690 18.00 7.36 -24.64
N GLU A 691 19.02 8.06 -24.12
CA GLU A 691 18.97 9.50 -23.90
C GLU A 691 18.70 10.30 -25.18
N ALA A 692 19.23 9.89 -26.33
CA ALA A 692 19.01 10.60 -27.59
C ALA A 692 17.56 10.45 -28.06
N ALA A 693 17.01 9.24 -27.94
CA ALA A 693 15.59 9.00 -28.21
C ALA A 693 14.69 9.78 -27.23
N MET A 694 15.07 9.88 -25.95
CA MET A 694 14.30 10.64 -24.95
C MET A 694 14.30 12.14 -25.27
N ILE A 695 15.46 12.71 -25.63
CA ILE A 695 15.56 14.12 -26.05
C ILE A 695 14.65 14.37 -27.26
N ALA A 696 14.68 13.49 -28.27
CA ALA A 696 13.83 13.62 -29.45
C ALA A 696 12.33 13.50 -29.11
N ALA A 697 11.96 12.56 -28.25
CA ALA A 697 10.58 12.37 -27.81
C ALA A 697 10.06 13.60 -27.07
N VAL A 698 10.84 14.14 -26.12
CA VAL A 698 10.49 15.38 -25.41
C VAL A 698 10.45 16.57 -26.38
N ALA A 699 11.40 16.68 -27.32
CA ALA A 699 11.40 17.73 -28.34
C ALA A 699 10.09 17.74 -29.15
N SER A 700 9.60 16.56 -29.57
CA SER A 700 8.38 16.41 -30.37
C SER A 700 7.07 16.54 -29.59
N THR A 701 7.13 16.55 -28.25
CA THR A 701 5.96 16.60 -27.37
C THR A 701 5.99 17.89 -26.53
N LEU A 702 6.55 17.84 -25.33
CA LEU A 702 6.58 18.96 -24.38
C LEU A 702 7.45 20.13 -24.89
N GLY A 703 8.54 19.83 -25.60
CA GLY A 703 9.39 20.82 -26.27
C GLY A 703 8.73 21.51 -27.48
N ALA A 704 7.67 20.91 -28.05
CA ALA A 704 6.92 21.48 -29.17
C ALA A 704 5.81 22.44 -28.72
N LEU A 705 5.51 22.47 -27.41
CA LEU A 705 4.51 23.37 -26.83
C LEU A 705 4.95 24.84 -26.95
N SER A 706 3.97 25.73 -26.81
CA SER A 706 4.21 27.17 -26.69
C SER A 706 5.19 27.51 -25.56
N ALA A 707 5.78 28.72 -25.63
CA ALA A 707 6.74 29.18 -24.64
C ALA A 707 6.23 29.00 -23.20
N ARG A 708 7.07 28.39 -22.36
CA ARG A 708 6.84 28.05 -20.96
C ARG A 708 7.58 29.02 -20.05
N GLY A 709 7.10 29.15 -18.81
CA GLY A 709 7.84 29.80 -17.74
C GLY A 709 9.10 29.03 -17.35
N GLU A 710 9.94 29.65 -16.53
CA GLU A 710 11.11 28.97 -15.96
C GLU A 710 10.65 28.01 -14.84
N PRO A 711 11.01 26.72 -14.88
CA PRO A 711 10.78 25.79 -13.78
C PRO A 711 11.37 26.28 -12.46
N GLY A 712 10.69 25.99 -11.34
CA GLY A 712 11.10 26.43 -10.00
C GLY A 712 10.97 27.93 -9.74
N ALA A 713 10.67 28.76 -10.73
CA ALA A 713 10.50 30.20 -10.53
C ALA A 713 9.31 30.47 -9.59
N ALA A 714 9.58 31.15 -8.47
CA ALA A 714 8.54 31.62 -7.57
C ALA A 714 7.71 32.70 -8.28
N SER A 715 6.42 32.43 -8.51
CA SER A 715 5.52 33.38 -9.19
C SER A 715 5.17 34.60 -8.32
N ALA A 716 5.37 34.52 -7.00
CA ALA A 716 5.23 35.60 -6.01
C ALA A 716 5.87 35.17 -4.66
N PRO A 717 6.19 36.11 -3.74
CA PRO A 717 6.53 35.77 -2.37
C PRO A 717 5.38 34.97 -1.74
N VAL A 718 5.69 33.79 -1.20
CA VAL A 718 4.70 32.96 -0.52
C VAL A 718 4.51 33.52 0.88
N SER A 719 3.28 33.84 1.27
CA SER A 719 3.00 34.25 2.65
C SER A 719 3.49 33.17 3.61
N PRO A 720 4.22 33.53 4.69
CA PRO A 720 4.84 32.57 5.59
C PRO A 720 3.77 31.70 6.27
N LEU A 721 4.11 30.45 6.55
CA LEU A 721 3.33 29.63 7.46
C LEU A 721 3.72 29.95 8.90
N VAL A 722 2.75 29.94 9.80
CA VAL A 722 2.97 30.33 11.20
C VAL A 722 2.66 29.15 12.10
N PHE A 723 3.65 28.70 12.86
CA PHE A 723 3.42 27.76 13.95
C PHE A 723 2.63 28.44 15.07
N PRO A 724 1.59 27.82 15.66
CA PRO A 724 0.77 28.45 16.69
C PRO A 724 1.60 29.07 17.82
N ALA A 725 1.26 30.29 18.25
CA ALA A 725 2.00 31.01 19.30
C ALA A 725 1.54 30.67 20.72
N ASP A 726 0.26 30.31 20.89
CA ASP A 726 -0.23 29.74 22.14
C ASP A 726 0.07 28.23 22.22
N ARG A 727 -0.02 27.69 23.43
CA ARG A 727 0.24 26.26 23.71
C ARG A 727 -1.02 25.55 24.21
N ALA A 728 -2.19 26.09 23.88
CA ALA A 728 -3.45 25.45 24.22
C ALA A 728 -3.61 24.16 23.39
N VAL A 729 -4.07 23.10 24.04
CA VAL A 729 -4.33 21.80 23.40
C VAL A 729 -5.26 22.01 22.20
N ARG A 730 -4.87 21.46 21.05
CA ARG A 730 -5.67 21.45 19.83
C ARG A 730 -6.41 20.12 19.71
N THR A 731 -7.73 20.19 19.56
CA THR A 731 -8.55 19.00 19.36
C THR A 731 -8.95 18.88 17.90
N ILE A 732 -8.67 17.71 17.31
CA ILE A 732 -9.13 17.32 15.98
C ILE A 732 -10.27 16.31 16.15
N PRO A 733 -11.53 16.69 15.91
CA PRO A 733 -12.64 15.76 16.09
C PRO A 733 -12.65 14.64 15.05
N HIS A 734 -13.03 13.43 15.46
CA HIS A 734 -13.34 12.29 14.58
C HIS A 734 -14.67 11.61 14.94
N ASN A 735 -15.22 10.87 14.00
CA ASN A 735 -16.47 10.11 14.11
C ASN A 735 -16.23 8.59 14.26
N GLY A 736 -14.97 8.19 14.46
CA GLY A 736 -14.58 6.82 14.86
C GLY A 736 -15.05 6.45 16.29
N ALA A 737 -14.63 5.30 16.79
CA ALA A 737 -15.08 4.79 18.09
C ALA A 737 -14.64 5.68 19.27
N ALA A 738 -15.44 5.72 20.34
CA ALA A 738 -15.28 6.64 21.46
C ALA A 738 -14.07 6.35 22.37
N ASP A 739 -13.54 5.14 22.28
CA ASP A 739 -12.33 4.67 22.96
C ASP A 739 -11.06 4.85 22.12
N GLN A 740 -11.18 5.26 20.86
CA GLN A 740 -10.04 5.50 19.98
C GLN A 740 -9.58 6.96 20.02
N GLY A 741 -8.32 7.18 19.69
CA GLY A 741 -7.74 8.50 19.54
C GLY A 741 -6.28 8.44 19.09
N LEU A 742 -5.72 9.61 18.78
CA LEU A 742 -4.30 9.76 18.45
C LEU A 742 -3.80 11.07 19.05
N ILE A 743 -2.68 11.03 19.76
CA ILE A 743 -2.07 12.22 20.35
C ILE A 743 -0.73 12.51 19.67
N GLY A 744 -0.48 13.78 19.36
CA GLY A 744 0.81 14.31 18.95
C GLY A 744 1.27 15.44 19.85
N VAL A 745 2.57 15.48 20.10
CA VAL A 745 3.28 16.58 20.76
C VAL A 745 4.28 17.12 19.75
N ALA A 746 4.10 18.38 19.35
CA ALA A 746 4.85 19.00 18.27
C ALA A 746 5.63 20.23 18.77
N TRP A 747 6.79 20.46 18.18
CA TRP A 747 7.63 21.63 18.41
C TRP A 747 7.91 22.33 17.09
N SER A 748 7.86 23.65 17.10
CA SER A 748 8.32 24.45 15.95
C SER A 748 9.82 24.25 15.75
N THR A 749 10.23 24.08 14.51
CA THR A 749 11.64 24.05 14.10
C THR A 749 11.88 25.06 13.00
N GLU A 750 13.05 25.01 12.36
CA GLU A 750 13.40 25.88 11.25
C GLU A 750 13.12 25.22 9.90
N ASP A 751 13.24 26.03 8.85
CA ASP A 751 13.18 25.57 7.47
C ASP A 751 14.35 24.59 7.16
N GLY A 752 14.32 24.07 5.94
CA GLY A 752 15.29 23.09 5.49
C GLY A 752 16.56 23.70 4.89
N LYS A 753 16.82 25.01 4.94
CA LYS A 753 17.94 25.64 4.21
C LYS A 753 19.32 25.23 4.73
N ASP A 754 19.47 25.10 6.05
CA ASP A 754 20.68 24.55 6.65
C ASP A 754 20.64 23.01 6.60
N HIS A 755 21.52 22.43 5.77
CA HIS A 755 21.56 20.99 5.57
C HIS A 755 22.01 20.22 6.82
N LYS A 756 22.98 20.75 7.57
CA LYS A 756 23.50 20.08 8.76
C LYS A 756 22.43 20.06 9.84
N ASP A 757 21.83 21.21 10.11
CA ASP A 757 20.75 21.35 11.09
C ASP A 757 19.53 20.49 10.72
N THR A 758 19.19 20.35 9.43
CA THR A 758 18.15 19.42 8.96
C THR A 758 18.47 17.96 9.33
N LEU A 759 19.71 17.51 9.09
CA LEU A 759 20.13 16.15 9.42
C LEU A 759 20.28 15.91 10.93
N GLU A 760 20.65 16.94 11.70
CA GLU A 760 20.63 16.90 13.17
C GLU A 760 19.22 16.67 13.70
N ARG A 761 18.21 17.36 13.15
CA ARG A 761 16.81 17.13 13.54
C ARG A 761 16.28 15.78 13.11
N GLU A 762 16.67 15.28 11.93
CA GLU A 762 16.32 13.93 11.48
C GLU A 762 16.88 12.87 12.44
N LEU A 763 18.16 12.97 12.80
CA LEU A 763 18.79 12.05 13.75
C LEU A 763 18.23 12.21 15.17
N LEU A 764 17.92 13.44 15.60
CA LEU A 764 17.27 13.70 16.89
C LEU A 764 15.87 13.06 16.96
N ALA A 765 15.07 13.17 15.89
CA ALA A 765 13.78 12.50 15.80
C ALA A 765 13.93 10.97 15.84
N ALA A 766 14.96 10.41 15.19
CA ALA A 766 15.25 8.98 15.26
C ALA A 766 15.70 8.52 16.66
N VAL A 767 16.47 9.32 17.40
CA VAL A 767 16.77 9.01 18.81
C VAL A 767 15.52 9.11 19.68
N MET A 768 14.68 10.12 19.46
CA MET A 768 13.39 10.23 20.14
C MET A 768 12.50 9.02 19.84
N GLN A 769 12.49 8.51 18.61
CA GLN A 769 11.79 7.28 18.23
C GLN A 769 12.23 6.08 19.08
N LEU A 770 13.53 5.88 19.29
CA LEU A 770 14.04 4.77 20.13
C LEU A 770 13.48 4.86 21.56
N ARG A 771 13.55 6.06 22.16
CA ARG A 771 13.04 6.29 23.52
C ARG A 771 11.52 6.18 23.62
N LEU A 772 10.80 6.57 22.57
CA LEU A 772 9.35 6.38 22.52
C LEU A 772 8.98 4.91 22.47
N THR A 773 9.73 4.09 21.71
CA THR A 773 9.56 2.63 21.73
C THR A 773 9.81 2.08 23.12
N ASP A 774 10.95 2.38 23.75
CA ASP A 774 11.26 1.87 25.10
C ASP A 774 10.22 2.30 26.14
N VAL A 775 9.75 3.56 26.11
CA VAL A 775 8.84 4.08 27.14
C VAL A 775 7.37 3.77 26.85
N LEU A 776 6.87 4.10 25.66
CA LEU A 776 5.44 4.00 25.38
C LEU A 776 5.00 2.56 25.10
N ARG A 777 5.88 1.76 24.48
CA ARG A 777 5.61 0.36 24.19
C ARG A 777 6.07 -0.55 25.34
N GLU A 778 7.36 -0.53 25.69
CA GLU A 778 7.91 -1.53 26.63
C GLU A 778 7.60 -1.22 28.11
N GLU A 779 7.77 0.03 28.56
CA GLU A 779 7.52 0.40 29.97
C GLU A 779 6.03 0.57 30.29
N LEU A 780 5.30 1.31 29.46
CA LEU A 780 3.93 1.73 29.76
C LEU A 780 2.85 0.86 29.11
N GLY A 781 3.16 0.12 28.04
CA GLY A 781 2.16 -0.59 27.24
C GLY A 781 1.04 0.31 26.70
N ALA A 782 1.32 1.61 26.54
CA ALA A 782 0.33 2.64 26.24
C ALA A 782 0.10 2.84 24.74
N SER A 783 1.08 2.49 23.90
CA SER A 783 0.93 2.49 22.44
C SER A 783 1.94 1.57 21.76
N TYR A 784 1.50 0.87 20.71
CA TYR A 784 2.33 -0.09 19.97
C TYR A 784 3.18 0.56 18.87
N THR A 785 2.64 1.58 18.21
CA THR A 785 3.26 2.24 17.04
C THR A 785 3.52 3.73 17.29
N PRO A 786 4.28 4.10 18.34
CA PRO A 786 4.68 5.49 18.50
C PRO A 786 5.61 5.88 17.35
N GLN A 787 5.50 7.13 16.91
CA GLN A 787 6.29 7.68 15.80
C GLN A 787 6.90 9.03 16.20
N ALA A 788 8.15 9.28 15.80
CA ALA A 788 8.77 10.59 15.82
C ALA A 788 9.31 10.94 14.43
N LEU A 789 9.00 12.15 13.96
CA LEU A 789 9.50 12.65 12.67
C LEU A 789 9.85 14.14 12.75
N SER A 790 10.74 14.57 11.88
CA SER A 790 11.03 15.98 11.62
C SER A 790 10.64 16.34 10.19
N SER A 791 10.02 17.49 10.04
CA SER A 791 9.65 18.10 8.77
C SER A 791 10.31 19.48 8.69
N ALA A 792 11.04 19.73 7.60
CA ALA A 792 11.72 20.99 7.35
C ALA A 792 11.34 21.47 5.94
N SER A 793 10.69 22.64 5.85
CA SER A 793 10.20 23.14 4.58
C SER A 793 11.35 23.67 3.72
N LEU A 794 11.38 23.32 2.43
CA LEU A 794 12.25 24.00 1.45
C LEU A 794 11.52 25.13 0.71
N THR A 795 10.22 25.28 0.96
CA THR A 795 9.33 26.20 0.25
C THR A 795 8.91 27.39 1.12
N PHE A 796 8.78 27.17 2.42
CA PHE A 796 8.34 28.16 3.39
C PHE A 796 9.48 28.46 4.34
N ASP A 797 9.99 29.69 4.26
CA ASP A 797 11.06 30.19 5.10
C ASP A 797 10.67 30.13 6.59
N ASP A 798 11.65 29.83 7.44
CA ASP A 798 11.52 29.75 8.90
C ASP A 798 10.40 28.81 9.40
N TYR A 799 9.96 27.84 8.58
CA TYR A 799 8.89 26.91 8.93
C TYR A 799 9.33 25.44 8.88
N GLY A 800 9.18 24.78 10.02
CA GLY A 800 9.31 23.34 10.17
C GLY A 800 8.73 22.89 11.50
N PHE A 801 8.68 21.58 11.71
CA PHE A 801 8.30 21.03 13.00
C PHE A 801 8.96 19.67 13.25
N LEU A 802 9.10 19.33 14.53
CA LEU A 802 9.35 17.97 14.99
C LEU A 802 8.11 17.53 15.76
N VAL A 803 7.61 16.33 15.50
CA VAL A 803 6.42 15.80 16.17
C VAL A 803 6.66 14.36 16.62
N ALA A 804 6.26 14.07 17.86
CA ALA A 804 6.12 12.73 18.38
C ALA A 804 4.63 12.43 18.56
N PHE A 805 4.14 11.35 17.96
CA PHE A 805 2.73 10.98 18.01
C PHE A 805 2.52 9.48 18.15
N ALA A 806 1.36 9.10 18.70
CA ALA A 806 1.03 7.72 18.94
C ALA A 806 -0.51 7.54 19.01
N PRO A 807 -1.06 6.43 18.49
CA PRO A 807 -2.42 6.02 18.84
C PRO A 807 -2.55 5.86 20.36
N ALA A 808 -3.60 6.42 20.94
CA ALA A 808 -3.84 6.37 22.39
C ALA A 808 -5.35 6.54 22.70
N GLU A 809 -5.85 5.77 23.65
CA GLU A 809 -7.21 5.97 24.16
C GLU A 809 -7.34 7.34 24.85
N PRO A 810 -8.51 8.01 24.78
CA PRO A 810 -8.70 9.34 25.39
C PRO A 810 -8.29 9.42 26.86
N ALA A 811 -8.53 8.36 27.65
CA ALA A 811 -8.18 8.31 29.07
C ALA A 811 -6.66 8.24 29.33
N SER A 812 -5.87 7.76 28.37
CA SER A 812 -4.43 7.57 28.49
C SER A 812 -3.60 8.72 27.88
N MET A 813 -4.25 9.67 27.20
CA MET A 813 -3.57 10.73 26.47
C MET A 813 -2.70 11.64 27.34
N ASP A 814 -3.13 11.96 28.57
CA ASP A 814 -2.33 12.77 29.50
C ASP A 814 -1.03 12.05 29.89
N THR A 815 -1.11 10.74 30.13
CA THR A 815 0.04 9.89 30.42
C THR A 815 1.01 9.84 29.25
N VAL A 816 0.49 9.65 28.02
CA VAL A 816 1.31 9.63 26.80
C VAL A 816 1.97 10.99 26.59
N ALA A 817 1.23 12.10 26.71
CA ALA A 817 1.78 13.45 26.59
C ALA A 817 2.89 13.72 27.61
N ALA A 818 2.69 13.31 28.86
CA ALA A 818 3.68 13.47 29.93
C ALA A 818 4.93 12.63 29.66
N ALA A 819 4.79 11.41 29.16
CA ALA A 819 5.91 10.56 28.77
C ALA A 819 6.72 11.16 27.61
N VAL A 820 6.06 11.67 26.57
CA VAL A 820 6.71 12.36 25.45
C VAL A 820 7.47 13.61 25.92
N LYS A 821 6.85 14.44 26.78
CA LYS A 821 7.50 15.63 27.36
C LYS A 821 8.68 15.27 28.26
N ARG A 822 8.59 14.15 29.00
CA ARG A 822 9.70 13.60 29.80
C ARG A 822 10.87 13.16 28.94
N ILE A 823 10.61 12.48 27.82
CA ILE A 823 11.65 12.09 26.86
C ILE A 823 12.36 13.32 26.29
N ALA A 824 11.59 14.34 25.87
CA ALA A 824 12.13 15.61 25.39
C ALA A 824 13.02 16.29 26.46
N ALA A 825 12.54 16.39 27.71
CA ALA A 825 13.32 16.92 28.82
C ALA A 825 14.62 16.12 29.09
N GLY A 826 14.57 14.80 28.96
CA GLY A 826 15.74 13.93 29.08
C GLY A 826 16.79 14.19 28.00
N LEU A 827 16.37 14.41 26.75
CA LEU A 827 17.25 14.76 25.62
C LEU A 827 17.89 16.15 25.78
N ILE A 828 17.21 17.08 26.46
CA ILE A 828 17.75 18.39 26.82
C ILE A 828 18.81 18.26 27.92
N ALA A 829 18.50 17.49 28.97
CA ALA A 829 19.30 17.39 30.18
C ALA A 829 20.61 16.64 29.98
N ALA A 830 20.61 15.60 29.14
CA ALA A 830 21.79 14.77 28.90
C ALA A 830 21.90 14.39 27.41
N PRO A 831 23.14 14.33 26.87
CA PRO A 831 23.34 13.87 25.50
C PRO A 831 22.92 12.39 25.36
N PRO A 832 22.41 11.97 24.19
CA PRO A 832 22.18 10.56 23.90
C PRO A 832 23.46 9.73 24.05
N SER A 833 23.31 8.48 24.45
CA SER A 833 24.44 7.54 24.51
C SER A 833 24.98 7.20 23.12
N GLU A 834 26.22 6.72 23.05
CA GLU A 834 26.81 6.28 21.77
C GLU A 834 26.00 5.13 21.13
N ASP A 835 25.43 4.22 21.93
CA ASP A 835 24.57 3.13 21.43
C ASP A 835 23.27 3.65 20.83
N GLU A 836 22.60 4.63 21.46
CA GLU A 836 21.38 5.25 20.92
C GLU A 836 21.68 5.96 19.59
N ILE A 837 22.81 6.67 19.50
CA ILE A 837 23.21 7.36 18.28
C ILE A 837 23.50 6.35 17.17
N LEU A 838 24.21 5.26 17.48
CA LEU A 838 24.49 4.19 16.52
C LEU A 838 23.19 3.58 16.00
N ARG A 839 22.28 3.17 16.90
CA ARG A 839 20.99 2.54 16.55
C ARG A 839 20.07 3.46 15.76
N ALA A 840 20.11 4.78 16.01
CA ALA A 840 19.33 5.77 15.27
C ALA A 840 19.95 6.10 13.90
N ARG A 841 21.28 6.21 13.83
CA ARG A 841 22.01 6.60 12.61
C ARG A 841 22.09 5.47 11.59
N GLN A 842 22.42 4.26 12.04
CA GLN A 842 22.77 3.17 11.13
C GLN A 842 21.62 2.85 10.15
N PRO A 843 20.35 2.74 10.58
CA PRO A 843 19.24 2.52 9.65
C PRO A 843 19.04 3.66 8.65
N ILE A 844 19.28 4.92 9.04
CA ILE A 844 19.20 6.08 8.14
C ILE A 844 20.24 5.97 7.02
N VAL A 845 21.49 5.68 7.37
CA VAL A 845 22.60 5.55 6.42
C VAL A 845 22.36 4.36 5.49
N GLN A 846 21.95 3.19 6.02
CA GLN A 846 21.65 2.01 5.21
C GLN A 846 20.50 2.27 4.22
N ARG A 847 19.46 3.00 4.63
CA ARG A 847 18.36 3.42 3.75
C ARG A 847 18.88 4.29 2.60
N TRP A 848 19.82 5.20 2.86
CA TRP A 848 20.42 6.05 1.81
C TRP A 848 21.28 5.26 0.83
N ASP A 849 22.08 4.30 1.31
CA ASP A 849 22.89 3.43 0.46
C ASP A 849 22.01 2.53 -0.41
N ARG A 850 20.89 2.04 0.13
CA ARG A 850 19.86 1.32 -0.64
C ARG A 850 19.26 2.20 -1.74
N GLN A 851 18.89 3.44 -1.43
CA GLN A 851 18.34 4.38 -2.43
C GLN A 851 19.28 4.62 -3.62
N LEU A 852 20.60 4.56 -3.44
CA LEU A 852 21.55 4.72 -4.55
C LEU A 852 21.50 3.58 -5.57
N ARG A 853 21.02 2.40 -5.15
CA ARG A 853 20.92 1.16 -5.93
C ARG A 853 19.51 0.93 -6.52
N GLU A 854 18.61 1.90 -6.39
CA GLU A 854 17.21 1.79 -6.87
C GLU A 854 16.81 3.01 -7.70
N ASN A 855 16.01 2.81 -8.76
CA ASN A 855 15.54 3.91 -9.62
C ASN A 855 14.76 4.97 -8.82
N SER A 856 13.94 4.53 -7.86
CA SER A 856 13.13 5.41 -7.01
C SER A 856 13.97 6.35 -6.14
N GLY A 857 15.17 5.94 -5.72
CA GLY A 857 16.06 6.77 -4.90
C GLY A 857 16.73 7.93 -5.68
N TRP A 858 16.60 7.93 -7.01
CA TRP A 858 17.07 8.98 -7.90
C TRP A 858 15.95 9.85 -8.46
N SER A 859 14.72 9.35 -8.58
CA SER A 859 13.62 9.99 -9.30
C SER A 859 13.39 11.47 -8.94
N SER A 860 13.20 11.79 -7.65
CA SER A 860 12.99 13.18 -7.20
C SER A 860 14.20 14.07 -7.47
N LEU A 861 15.41 13.60 -7.11
CA LEU A 861 16.65 14.35 -7.31
C LEU A 861 16.93 14.65 -8.79
N VAL A 862 16.67 13.69 -9.67
CA VAL A 862 16.86 13.86 -11.12
C VAL A 862 15.83 14.85 -11.65
N THR A 863 14.57 14.75 -11.20
CA THR A 863 13.51 15.65 -11.67
C THR A 863 13.85 17.11 -11.43
N GLU A 864 14.37 17.47 -10.25
CA GLU A 864 14.63 18.87 -9.87
C GLU A 864 16.10 19.29 -10.07
N ALA A 865 16.88 18.55 -10.87
CA ALA A 865 18.32 18.74 -10.97
C ALA A 865 18.74 20.13 -11.51
N GLN A 866 17.88 20.79 -12.30
CA GLN A 866 18.14 22.13 -12.84
C GLN A 866 17.50 23.23 -11.99
N SER A 867 16.28 23.03 -11.47
CA SER A 867 15.60 24.05 -10.66
C SER A 867 16.06 24.12 -9.20
N ARG A 868 16.58 23.02 -8.65
CA ARG A 868 17.09 22.90 -7.26
C ARG A 868 18.50 22.29 -7.18
N PRO A 869 19.53 22.94 -7.76
CA PRO A 869 20.88 22.39 -7.78
C PRO A 869 21.48 22.16 -6.38
N GLU A 870 21.02 22.86 -5.34
CA GLU A 870 21.42 22.66 -3.95
C GLU A 870 21.08 21.26 -3.41
N LEU A 871 20.06 20.59 -3.95
CA LEU A 871 19.72 19.22 -3.57
C LEU A 871 20.79 18.22 -4.02
N LEU A 872 21.51 18.51 -5.10
CA LEU A 872 22.63 17.70 -5.58
C LEU A 872 23.80 17.76 -4.60
N ASP A 873 24.10 18.95 -4.06
CA ASP A 873 25.17 19.13 -3.08
C ASP A 873 24.82 18.45 -1.75
N ARG A 874 23.57 18.54 -1.31
CA ARG A 874 23.06 17.78 -0.16
C ARG A 874 23.22 16.28 -0.38
N ARG A 875 22.90 15.78 -1.58
CA ARG A 875 23.06 14.35 -1.90
C ARG A 875 24.51 13.91 -1.76
N ARG A 876 25.47 14.72 -2.20
CA ARG A 876 26.92 14.43 -2.08
C ARG A 876 27.38 14.40 -0.63
N GLN A 877 26.91 15.35 0.18
CA GLN A 877 27.44 15.60 1.52
C GLN A 877 26.70 14.84 2.63
N ARG A 878 25.48 14.34 2.39
CA ARG A 878 24.59 13.82 3.45
C ARG A 878 25.23 12.78 4.36
N ALA A 879 26.02 11.86 3.82
CA ALA A 879 26.64 10.79 4.60
C ALA A 879 27.73 11.33 5.53
N ASP A 880 28.60 12.19 5.00
CA ASP A 880 29.68 12.82 5.78
C ASP A 880 29.09 13.72 6.87
N VAL A 881 28.07 14.52 6.54
CA VAL A 881 27.38 15.38 7.51
C VAL A 881 26.71 14.54 8.59
N MET A 882 25.95 13.51 8.24
CA MET A 882 25.27 12.61 9.20
C MET A 882 26.25 11.90 10.14
N ASN A 883 27.38 11.42 9.60
CA ASN A 883 28.41 10.73 10.37
C ASN A 883 29.19 11.67 11.30
N ALA A 884 29.27 12.96 10.96
CA ALA A 884 29.94 13.97 11.77
C ALA A 884 29.11 14.48 12.95
N ILE A 885 27.79 14.24 12.99
CA ILE A 885 26.92 14.67 14.09
C ILE A 885 27.33 13.96 15.39
N THR A 886 27.57 14.72 16.45
CA THR A 886 27.98 14.18 17.76
C THR A 886 26.82 14.15 18.75
N ALA A 887 27.00 13.44 19.86
CA ALA A 887 26.04 13.43 20.97
C ALA A 887 25.77 14.84 21.53
N LYS A 888 26.80 15.71 21.51
CA LYS A 888 26.70 17.10 21.94
C LYS A 888 25.89 17.94 20.96
N ASP A 889 26.04 17.72 19.66
CA ASP A 889 25.25 18.40 18.64
C ASP A 889 23.76 18.05 18.78
N LEU A 890 23.44 16.77 19.00
CA LEU A 890 22.06 16.33 19.26
C LEU A 890 21.48 16.93 20.55
N GLN A 891 22.28 17.03 21.62
CA GLN A 891 21.85 17.70 22.85
C GLN A 891 21.60 19.19 22.61
N ALA A 892 22.45 19.87 21.83
CA ALA A 892 22.27 21.28 21.48
C ALA A 892 21.00 21.48 20.63
N ALA A 893 20.74 20.60 19.66
CA ALA A 893 19.50 20.60 18.88
C ALA A 893 18.27 20.35 19.77
N ALA A 894 18.36 19.42 20.73
CA ALA A 894 17.29 19.18 21.71
C ALA A 894 17.04 20.42 22.59
N GLN A 895 18.09 21.07 23.08
CA GLN A 895 18.00 22.32 23.85
C GLN A 895 17.38 23.46 23.04
N ARG A 896 17.64 23.50 21.72
CA ARG A 896 17.08 24.52 20.81
C ARG A 896 15.60 24.29 20.53
N TYR A 897 15.20 23.07 20.21
CA TYR A 897 13.88 22.79 19.62
C TYR A 897 12.89 22.10 20.57
N LEU A 898 13.34 21.27 21.51
CA LEU A 898 12.46 20.36 22.26
C LEU A 898 11.99 20.89 23.62
N ASP A 899 12.03 22.21 23.84
CA ASP A 899 11.56 22.82 25.09
C ASP A 899 10.11 22.37 25.40
N PRO A 900 9.87 21.61 26.49
CA PRO A 900 8.53 21.11 26.81
C PRO A 900 7.50 22.20 27.03
N ALA A 901 7.92 23.41 27.46
CA ALA A 901 7.04 24.56 27.61
C ALA A 901 6.61 25.17 26.27
N LYS A 902 7.35 24.88 25.19
CA LYS A 902 7.02 25.29 23.82
C LYS A 902 6.33 24.21 23.01
N ALA A 903 6.05 23.05 23.59
CA ALA A 903 5.35 21.96 22.91
C ALA A 903 3.87 22.30 22.69
N LEU A 904 3.39 22.13 21.45
CA LEU A 904 1.98 22.15 21.13
C LEU A 904 1.43 20.72 21.16
N GLU A 905 0.34 20.54 21.88
CA GLU A 905 -0.32 19.25 21.94
C GLU A 905 -1.54 19.22 21.01
N VAL A 906 -1.62 18.16 20.22
CA VAL A 906 -2.68 17.95 19.23
C VAL A 906 -3.31 16.58 19.52
N ARG A 907 -4.60 16.54 19.77
CA ARG A 907 -5.35 15.32 20.09
C ARG A 907 -6.44 15.09 19.06
N ALA A 908 -6.39 13.98 18.34
CA ALA A 908 -7.53 13.46 17.61
C ALA A 908 -8.44 12.73 18.60
N LEU A 909 -9.63 13.28 18.85
CA LEU A 909 -10.59 12.78 19.84
C LEU A 909 -11.95 12.54 19.20
N PRO A 910 -12.75 11.59 19.75
CA PRO A 910 -14.11 11.37 19.28
C PRO A 910 -14.95 12.64 19.49
N GLN A 911 -15.85 12.92 18.57
CA GLN A 911 -16.83 13.98 18.78
C GLN A 911 -17.65 13.69 20.05
N PRO A 912 -17.91 14.68 20.90
CA PRO A 912 -18.86 14.52 22.00
C PRO A 912 -20.19 14.05 21.41
N ALA A 913 -20.80 13.00 22.00
CA ALA A 913 -22.13 12.58 21.59
C ALA A 913 -23.05 13.82 21.66
N ALA A 914 -23.61 14.22 20.52
CA ALA A 914 -24.63 15.26 20.51
C ALA A 914 -25.73 14.81 21.48
N GLY A 915 -25.99 15.63 22.50
CA GLY A 915 -26.94 15.29 23.57
C GLY A 915 -28.24 14.75 22.99
N GLN A 916 -28.61 13.54 23.44
CA GLN A 916 -29.90 12.92 23.15
C GLN A 916 -31.06 13.78 23.65
#